data_AF-A0A1X4NR30-F1
#
_entry.id   AF-A0A1X4NR30-F1
#
_cell.length_a   1.000
_cell.length_b   1.000
_cell.length_c   1.000
_cell.angle_alpha   90.00
_cell.angle_beta   90.00
_cell.angle_gamma   90.00
#
_symmetry.space_group_name_H-M   'P 1'
#
loop_
_entity.id
_entity.type
_entity.pdbx_description
1 polymer ?
#
loop_
_entity_poly.entity_id
_entity_poly.type
_entity_poly.pdbx_seq_one_letter_code
_entity_poly.pdbx_strand_id
1 'polypeptide(L)'
;MSVSSDLMELREEAIRKHYAAANAMLEGFDHTPRVAAASESAAVERSAGIGTRRRFRSTTPGLVTRSTARPEGVHLLERIAGSDGEDPLVSPAQASVMHGLRRALGIALAVGEAFSDATPLGEMKRANLQGALGADRKAEFSALLEGEALAVGYVFANTTAFLLAAQASEVTVDVGEVQEVLTDNAQLALHGALWELDQKLSTHASDEPRMVATVLAFAEQLMERIALRAQNGARTGAFTSANWRVEADDLTLRGFTPATKAKGTTLTMQFKKPHQVVGNHIAKYQAMRLAKMLMAYDFERRLNPFAELGGFIFTFMGDGAPGTGKTTLIQMMAGFINEYCQNAGYTFRYQNFGIDNIDSYQGKSGQNAKAFINNVLDPSVIGFGTIDDIDQIAGKRGDRQSSAGQQEVTAVFMEAFAGANTVVRGNCTFGMFSNFPENVDDALRQRAGTRFLVDGPQTREDYIDILALLMGKKHDIPLGDHELYAAQQIQKAVAASFTSHNRPKEPGLMDVFDRVSSQIGALDTIAKMGTYLKAIQEADPRFTGRAIKNITDAVKVRAMDFELPDEWMEQPDLFLFKPYDEKAAMIEELRKPITVEMVIQEINRYADSEFRYADKSDEVAIEAMVRDFGRTEEAKRRYLEGKG
;
A
#
# COMPACT_ATOMS: atom_id res chain seq x y z
N MET A 1 29.01 6.97 -2.12
CA MET A 1 28.33 6.87 -0.82
C MET A 1 28.25 8.26 -0.22
N SER A 2 27.22 9.03 -0.59
CA SER A 2 26.94 10.34 0.00
C SER A 2 25.98 10.17 1.18
N VAL A 3 26.42 10.50 2.38
CA VAL A 3 25.57 10.57 3.57
C VAL A 3 24.54 11.68 3.30
N SER A 4 23.25 11.33 3.26
CA SER A 4 22.14 12.28 3.22
C SER A 4 22.29 13.25 4.40
N SER A 5 22.26 14.56 4.13
CA SER A 5 22.65 15.63 5.06
C SER A 5 21.82 15.76 6.34
N ASP A 6 20.75 14.97 6.49
CA ASP A 6 19.78 15.05 7.59
C ASP A 6 19.78 13.84 8.56
N LEU A 7 20.74 12.90 8.43
CA LEU A 7 20.83 11.73 9.30
C LEU A 7 21.91 11.89 10.37
N MET A 8 21.51 11.86 11.65
CA MET A 8 22.43 11.80 12.79
C MET A 8 22.87 10.35 13.02
N GLU A 9 24.18 10.11 13.05
CA GLU A 9 24.71 8.79 13.38
C GLU A 9 24.53 8.48 14.87
N LEU A 10 23.88 7.37 15.21
CA LEU A 10 23.86 6.82 16.56
C LEU A 10 25.02 5.84 16.70
N ARG A 11 26.13 6.34 17.23
CA ARG A 11 27.40 5.60 17.32
C ARG A 11 27.27 4.32 18.12
N GLU A 12 27.98 3.29 17.66
CA GLU A 12 27.98 1.96 18.30
C GLU A 12 28.42 2.00 19.78
N GLU A 13 29.36 2.87 20.13
CA GLU A 13 29.82 3.04 21.52
C GLU A 13 28.69 3.52 22.46
N ALA A 14 27.84 4.42 21.97
CA ALA A 14 26.69 4.92 22.73
C ALA A 14 25.66 3.82 22.99
N ILE A 15 25.46 2.92 22.03
CA ILE A 15 24.55 1.77 22.15
C ILE A 15 25.13 0.73 23.13
N ARG A 16 26.42 0.38 22.99
CA ARG A 16 27.08 -0.64 23.81
C ARG A 16 27.15 -0.27 25.29
N LYS A 17 27.25 1.02 25.61
CA LYS A 17 27.17 1.54 27.00
C LYS A 17 25.94 1.02 27.76
N HIS A 18 24.83 0.79 27.04
CA HIS A 18 23.55 0.37 27.63
C HIS A 18 23.34 -1.14 27.68
N TYR A 19 24.26 -1.96 27.17
CA TYR A 19 24.09 -3.43 27.12
C TYR A 19 24.00 -4.09 28.50
N ALA A 20 24.72 -3.58 29.49
CA ALA A 20 24.62 -4.12 30.85
C ALA A 20 23.22 -3.91 31.45
N ALA A 21 22.63 -2.73 31.23
CA ALA A 21 21.27 -2.44 31.66
C ALA A 21 20.23 -3.25 30.87
N ALA A 22 20.41 -3.36 29.55
CA ALA A 22 19.56 -4.19 28.69
C ALA A 22 19.58 -5.67 29.10
N ASN A 23 20.76 -6.22 29.41
CA ASN A 23 20.89 -7.60 29.92
C ASN A 23 20.14 -7.77 31.24
N ALA A 24 20.33 -6.87 32.20
CA ALA A 24 19.63 -6.94 33.49
C ALA A 24 18.10 -6.95 33.32
N MET A 25 17.57 -6.14 32.39
CA MET A 25 16.13 -6.13 32.07
C MET A 25 15.63 -7.43 31.41
N LEU A 26 16.49 -8.20 30.74
CA LEU A 26 16.11 -9.47 30.11
C LEU A 26 16.34 -10.68 31.03
N GLU A 27 17.36 -10.62 31.90
CA GLU A 27 17.71 -11.66 32.86
C GLU A 27 16.70 -11.77 33.99
N GLY A 28 16.22 -10.65 34.55
CA GLY A 28 15.35 -10.68 35.71
C GLY A 28 14.99 -9.32 36.27
N PHE A 29 13.71 -8.98 36.33
CA PHE A 29 13.21 -7.82 37.09
C PHE A 29 11.82 -8.05 37.68
N ASP A 30 11.53 -7.33 38.76
CA ASP A 30 10.19 -7.31 39.34
C ASP A 30 9.37 -6.17 38.73
N HIS A 31 8.18 -6.49 38.22
CA HIS A 31 7.19 -5.49 37.79
C HIS A 31 5.82 -5.87 38.30
N THR A 32 5.11 -4.88 38.83
CA THR A 32 3.70 -5.02 39.20
C THR A 32 2.88 -4.26 38.19
N PRO A 33 2.00 -4.93 37.42
CA PRO A 33 1.25 -4.26 36.37
C PRO A 33 0.32 -3.19 36.96
N ARG A 34 0.24 -2.04 36.28
CA ARG A 34 -0.56 -0.89 36.72
C ARG A 34 -1.84 -0.73 35.91
N VAL A 35 -1.85 -1.21 34.67
CA VAL A 35 -2.97 -1.09 33.73
C VAL A 35 -3.48 -2.47 33.32
N ALA A 36 -2.57 -3.36 32.94
CA ALA A 36 -2.90 -4.71 32.49
C ALA A 36 -3.21 -5.67 33.66
N ALA A 37 -3.88 -6.78 33.34
CA ALA A 37 -4.06 -7.90 34.25
C ALA A 37 -3.07 -9.03 33.92
N ALA A 38 -2.48 -9.66 34.94
CA ALA A 38 -1.63 -10.83 34.75
C ALA A 38 -2.43 -12.00 34.16
N SER A 39 -1.81 -12.77 33.27
CA SER A 39 -2.42 -13.99 32.76
C SER A 39 -2.55 -15.02 33.90
N GLU A 40 -3.71 -15.68 34.02
CA GLU A 40 -3.90 -16.75 35.00
C GLU A 40 -3.24 -18.03 34.48
N SER A 41 -1.95 -18.24 34.77
CA SER A 41 -1.33 -19.54 34.62
C SER A 41 -1.77 -20.47 35.75
N ALA A 42 -2.26 -21.67 35.42
CA ALA A 42 -2.60 -22.69 36.41
C ALA A 42 -1.36 -23.01 37.26
N ALA A 43 -1.38 -22.63 38.54
CA ALA A 43 -0.28 -22.93 39.45
C ALA A 43 -0.12 -24.46 39.56
N VAL A 44 1.00 -24.98 39.06
CA VAL A 44 1.33 -26.40 39.21
C VAL A 44 1.53 -26.67 40.70
N GLU A 45 0.72 -27.58 41.27
CA GLU A 45 0.89 -28.00 42.66
C GLU A 45 2.30 -28.57 42.82
N ARG A 46 3.14 -27.90 43.62
CA ARG A 46 4.51 -28.35 43.91
C ARG A 46 4.54 -29.68 44.68
N SER A 47 3.40 -30.14 45.21
CA SER A 47 3.21 -31.45 45.84
C SER A 47 1.71 -31.77 45.98
N ALA A 48 1.31 -32.98 45.60
CA ALA A 48 -0.06 -33.44 45.71
C ALA A 48 -0.53 -33.43 47.18
N GLY A 49 -1.64 -32.74 47.46
CA GLY A 49 -2.31 -32.75 48.78
C GLY A 49 -2.04 -31.56 49.69
N ILE A 50 -1.23 -30.57 49.26
CA ILE A 50 -1.13 -29.27 49.95
C ILE A 50 -1.94 -28.26 49.14
N GLY A 51 -3.26 -28.22 49.36
CA GLY A 51 -4.14 -27.28 48.67
C GLY A 51 -3.64 -25.83 48.78
N THR A 52 -3.79 -25.06 47.70
CA THR A 52 -3.43 -23.64 47.63
C THR A 52 -4.21 -22.86 48.70
N ARG A 53 -3.59 -22.59 49.86
CA ARG A 53 -4.27 -21.92 50.99
C ARG A 53 -4.80 -20.55 50.56
N ARG A 54 -6.06 -20.25 50.90
CA ARG A 54 -6.66 -18.90 50.73
C ARG A 54 -5.76 -17.86 51.42
N ARG A 55 -5.27 -16.89 50.64
CA ARG A 55 -4.37 -15.83 51.11
C ARG A 55 -5.11 -14.89 52.08
N PHE A 56 -4.47 -14.52 53.19
CA PHE A 56 -5.00 -13.53 54.14
C PHE A 56 -5.04 -12.14 53.48
N ARG A 57 -6.22 -11.50 53.45
CA ARG A 57 -6.37 -10.08 53.07
C ARG A 57 -5.93 -9.20 54.24
N SER A 58 -5.01 -8.26 54.00
CA SER A 58 -4.66 -7.22 54.97
C SER A 58 -5.84 -6.28 55.17
N THR A 59 -6.20 -6.00 56.43
CA THR A 59 -7.30 -5.09 56.82
C THR A 59 -6.82 -3.66 57.11
N THR A 60 -5.53 -3.36 56.92
CA THR A 60 -4.97 -2.03 57.21
C THR A 60 -5.35 -1.02 56.12
N PRO A 61 -6.07 0.08 56.44
CA PRO A 61 -6.43 1.11 55.48
C PRO A 61 -5.17 1.66 54.77
N GLY A 62 -5.20 1.72 53.44
CA GLY A 62 -4.03 2.10 52.60
C GLY A 62 -3.16 0.93 52.10
N LEU A 63 -3.25 -0.25 52.72
CA LEU A 63 -2.65 -1.50 52.21
C LEU A 63 -3.70 -2.37 51.49
N VAL A 64 -4.99 -2.09 51.65
CA VAL A 64 -6.11 -2.79 50.99
C VAL A 64 -6.11 -2.60 49.46
N THR A 65 -5.55 -1.50 48.96
CA THR A 65 -5.47 -1.17 47.52
C THR A 65 -4.14 -1.56 46.87
N ARG A 66 -3.15 -2.04 47.64
CA ARG A 66 -1.88 -2.54 47.08
C ARG A 66 -2.05 -3.99 46.65
N SER A 67 -1.60 -4.30 45.43
CA SER A 67 -1.51 -5.69 44.96
C SER A 67 -0.67 -6.52 45.93
N THR A 68 -1.20 -7.68 46.34
CA THR A 68 -0.52 -8.68 47.17
C THR A 68 -0.01 -9.86 46.33
N ALA A 69 -0.01 -9.74 45.01
CA ALA A 69 0.65 -10.69 44.13
C ALA A 69 2.15 -10.72 44.46
N ARG A 70 2.72 -11.92 44.60
CA ARG A 70 4.17 -12.06 44.62
C ARG A 70 4.65 -11.58 43.24
N PRO A 71 5.69 -10.73 43.16
CA PRO A 71 6.40 -10.59 41.91
C PRO A 71 7.02 -11.96 41.63
N GLU A 72 6.42 -12.71 40.71
CA GLU A 72 7.18 -13.69 39.97
C GLU A 72 7.98 -12.86 38.97
N GLY A 73 9.31 -12.86 39.12
CA GLY A 73 10.20 -12.03 38.32
C GLY A 73 9.98 -12.29 36.83
N VAL A 74 10.07 -11.23 36.03
CA VAL A 74 10.09 -11.34 34.57
C VAL A 74 11.46 -11.85 34.17
N HIS A 75 11.52 -13.06 33.60
CA HIS A 75 12.75 -13.72 33.15
C HIS A 75 12.64 -14.05 31.66
N LEU A 76 12.76 -13.03 30.80
CA LEU A 76 12.51 -13.15 29.36
C LEU A 76 13.50 -14.09 28.67
N LEU A 77 14.78 -14.10 29.07
CA LEU A 77 15.77 -15.02 28.49
C LEU A 77 15.40 -16.49 28.77
N GLU A 78 14.97 -16.80 30.00
CA GLU A 78 14.51 -18.14 30.36
C GLU A 78 13.22 -18.50 29.62
N ARG A 79 12.30 -17.54 29.46
CA ARG A 79 11.05 -17.75 28.72
C ARG A 79 11.27 -18.06 27.25
N ILE A 80 12.20 -17.36 26.62
CA ILE A 80 12.57 -17.57 25.22
C ILE A 80 13.30 -18.91 25.05
N ALA A 81 14.21 -19.26 25.97
CA ALA A 81 14.89 -20.55 25.94
C ALA A 81 13.93 -21.74 26.13
N GLY A 82 12.84 -21.57 26.87
CA GLY A 82 11.86 -22.62 27.13
C GLY A 82 10.75 -22.78 26.07
N SER A 83 10.82 -22.07 24.94
CA SER A 83 9.73 -22.03 23.94
C SER A 83 9.59 -23.27 23.06
N ASP A 84 10.53 -24.20 23.11
CA ASP A 84 10.58 -25.44 22.31
C ASP A 84 10.42 -26.71 23.17
N GLY A 85 10.04 -26.55 24.43
CA GLY A 85 9.49 -27.61 25.28
C GLY A 85 10.49 -28.55 25.95
N GLU A 86 11.62 -28.93 25.31
CA GLU A 86 12.57 -29.90 25.90
C GLU A 86 14.05 -29.83 25.45
N ASP A 87 14.48 -28.90 24.57
CA ASP A 87 15.91 -28.83 24.16
C ASP A 87 16.75 -28.05 25.20
N PRO A 88 17.84 -28.61 25.75
CA PRO A 88 18.72 -27.89 26.66
C PRO A 88 19.58 -26.81 25.98
N LEU A 89 19.66 -26.76 24.65
CA LEU A 89 20.46 -25.81 23.90
C LEU A 89 19.58 -24.71 23.28
N VAL A 90 20.07 -23.47 23.37
CA VAL A 90 19.43 -22.33 22.71
C VAL A 90 19.55 -22.46 21.20
N SER A 91 18.41 -22.44 20.51
CA SER A 91 18.35 -22.53 19.05
C SER A 91 18.78 -21.23 18.36
N PRO A 92 19.07 -21.28 17.04
CA PRO A 92 19.36 -20.06 16.27
C PRO A 92 18.22 -19.03 16.29
N ALA A 93 16.96 -19.47 16.30
CA ALA A 93 15.79 -18.59 16.34
C ALA A 93 15.67 -17.91 17.71
N GLN A 94 15.78 -18.69 18.80
CA GLN A 94 15.79 -18.18 20.18
C GLN A 94 16.95 -17.20 20.39
N ALA A 95 18.17 -17.56 19.98
CA ALA A 95 19.33 -16.67 20.06
C ALA A 95 19.12 -15.36 19.28
N SER A 96 18.51 -15.44 18.10
CA SER A 96 18.18 -14.25 17.30
C SER A 96 17.20 -13.32 18.03
N VAL A 97 16.17 -13.87 18.67
CA VAL A 97 15.22 -13.09 19.48
C VAL A 97 15.92 -12.46 20.69
N MET A 98 16.71 -13.23 21.45
CA MET A 98 17.45 -12.74 22.61
C MET A 98 18.42 -11.59 22.24
N HIS A 99 19.20 -11.78 21.17
CA HIS A 99 20.12 -10.74 20.69
C HIS A 99 19.38 -9.52 20.13
N GLY A 100 18.28 -9.74 19.40
CA GLY A 100 17.44 -8.68 18.85
C GLY A 100 16.83 -7.80 19.94
N LEU A 101 16.25 -8.40 20.98
CA LEU A 101 15.69 -7.68 22.13
C LEU A 101 16.76 -6.89 22.88
N ARG A 102 17.91 -7.50 23.16
CA ARG A 102 19.03 -6.80 23.82
C ARG A 102 19.51 -5.60 23.01
N ARG A 103 19.69 -5.79 21.69
CA ARG A 103 20.12 -4.73 20.77
C ARG A 103 19.09 -3.62 20.70
N ALA A 104 17.80 -3.96 20.60
CA ALA A 104 16.70 -3.00 20.60
C ALA A 104 16.63 -2.17 21.88
N LEU A 105 16.80 -2.80 23.06
CA LEU A 105 16.88 -2.10 24.35
C LEU A 105 18.08 -1.15 24.39
N GLY A 106 19.26 -1.59 23.93
CA GLY A 106 20.45 -0.74 23.87
C GLY A 106 20.26 0.50 22.98
N ILE A 107 19.66 0.32 21.80
CA ILE A 107 19.36 1.42 20.87
C ILE A 107 18.32 2.36 21.48
N ALA A 108 17.25 1.82 22.06
CA ALA A 108 16.20 2.61 22.70
C ALA A 108 16.75 3.47 23.84
N LEU A 109 17.58 2.91 24.71
CA LEU A 109 18.22 3.64 25.81
C LEU A 109 19.19 4.71 25.31
N ALA A 110 19.95 4.44 24.25
CA ALA A 110 20.84 5.42 23.64
C ALA A 110 20.06 6.61 23.03
N VAL A 111 18.90 6.35 22.41
CA VAL A 111 18.01 7.41 21.92
C VAL A 111 17.39 8.20 23.08
N GLY A 112 17.04 7.54 24.20
CA GLY A 112 16.56 8.22 25.40
C GLY A 112 17.61 9.15 26.03
N GLU A 113 18.88 8.74 26.04
CA GLU A 113 20.01 9.57 26.44
C GLU A 113 20.15 10.78 25.49
N ALA A 114 20.14 10.56 24.17
CA ALA A 114 20.19 11.65 23.19
C ALA A 114 19.01 12.62 23.31
N PHE A 115 17.80 12.12 23.59
CA PHE A 115 16.62 12.95 23.86
C PHE A 115 16.80 13.78 25.14
N SER A 116 17.34 13.17 26.19
CA SER A 116 17.63 13.86 27.46
C SER A 116 18.69 14.94 27.30
N ASP A 117 19.66 14.76 26.40
CA ASP A 117 20.71 15.74 26.09
C ASP A 117 20.20 16.87 25.18
N ALA A 118 19.29 16.57 24.26
CA ALA A 118 18.66 17.54 23.37
C ALA A 118 17.57 18.40 24.05
N THR A 119 17.23 18.09 25.30
CA THR A 119 16.19 18.78 26.07
C THR A 119 16.69 19.18 27.46
N PRO A 120 15.98 20.06 28.20
CA PRO A 120 16.33 20.37 29.60
C PRO A 120 16.23 19.17 30.57
N LEU A 121 15.76 18.01 30.10
CA LEU A 121 15.46 16.83 30.93
C LEU A 121 16.70 16.30 31.65
N GLY A 122 17.85 16.25 30.99
CA GLY A 122 19.09 15.74 31.60
C GLY A 122 19.54 16.54 32.83
N GLU A 123 19.40 17.85 32.80
CA GLU A 123 19.65 18.73 33.95
C GLU A 123 18.60 18.54 35.05
N MET A 124 17.31 18.45 34.67
CA MET A 124 16.22 18.24 35.62
C MET A 124 16.34 16.90 36.36
N LYS A 125 16.75 15.82 35.68
CA LYS A 125 17.00 14.51 36.31
C LYS A 125 18.08 14.62 37.39
N ARG A 126 19.19 15.31 37.10
CA ARG A 126 20.27 15.56 38.06
C ARG A 126 19.81 16.40 39.25
N ALA A 127 19.07 17.48 38.99
CA ALA A 127 18.51 18.33 40.04
C ALA A 127 17.50 17.58 40.92
N ASN A 128 16.66 16.72 40.34
CA ASN A 128 15.70 15.90 41.06
C ASN A 128 16.39 14.89 42.00
N LEU A 129 17.46 14.23 41.53
CA LEU A 129 18.26 13.32 42.36
C LEU A 129 18.93 14.02 43.54
N GLN A 130 19.27 15.31 43.39
CA GLN A 130 19.86 16.14 44.45
C GLN A 130 18.81 16.83 45.34
N GLY A 131 17.51 16.63 45.09
CA GLY A 131 16.43 17.30 45.81
C GLY A 131 16.33 18.82 45.54
N ALA A 132 16.97 19.31 44.48
CA ALA A 132 17.07 20.73 44.13
C ALA A 132 16.08 21.17 43.02
N LEU A 133 15.22 20.27 42.54
CA LEU A 133 14.23 20.59 41.52
C LEU A 133 13.07 21.42 42.12
N GLY A 134 12.91 22.66 41.65
CA GLY A 134 11.83 23.56 42.07
C GLY A 134 10.44 23.01 41.76
N ALA A 135 9.47 23.31 42.63
CA ALA A 135 8.08 22.83 42.49
C ALA A 135 7.38 23.38 41.24
N ASP A 136 7.80 24.55 40.76
CA ASP A 136 7.36 25.22 39.53
C ASP A 136 7.73 24.43 38.26
N ARG A 137 8.82 23.65 38.29
CA ARG A 137 9.30 22.86 37.14
C ARG A 137 8.74 21.44 37.10
N LYS A 138 7.93 21.04 38.07
CA LYS A 138 7.42 19.66 38.20
C LYS A 138 6.57 19.23 36.99
N ALA A 139 5.70 20.11 36.49
CA ALA A 139 4.86 19.80 35.33
C ALA A 139 5.67 19.64 34.04
N GLU A 140 6.67 20.51 33.84
CA GLU A 140 7.59 20.42 32.70
C GLU A 140 8.44 19.14 32.75
N PHE A 141 8.95 18.80 33.93
CA PHE A 141 9.71 17.58 34.16
C PHE A 141 8.90 16.32 33.86
N SER A 142 7.65 16.25 34.34
CA SER A 142 6.75 15.13 34.04
C SER A 142 6.44 15.01 32.54
N ALA A 143 6.19 16.13 31.85
CA ALA A 143 5.93 16.11 30.41
C ALA A 143 7.15 15.66 29.59
N LEU A 144 8.36 16.06 30.00
CA LEU A 144 9.60 15.63 29.34
C LEU A 144 9.91 14.14 29.60
N LEU A 145 9.64 13.64 30.82
CA LEU A 145 9.74 12.22 31.13
C LEU A 145 8.75 11.37 30.31
N GLU A 146 7.53 11.87 30.11
CA GLU A 146 6.54 11.26 29.22
C GLU A 146 7.03 11.22 27.77
N GLY A 147 7.53 12.35 27.26
CA GLY A 147 8.10 12.41 25.91
C GLY A 147 9.25 11.42 25.68
N GLU A 148 10.17 11.32 26.65
CA GLU A 148 11.26 10.34 26.63
C GLU A 148 10.73 8.91 26.71
N ALA A 149 9.77 8.62 27.59
CA ALA A 149 9.19 7.29 27.74
C ALA A 149 8.53 6.79 26.45
N LEU A 150 7.78 7.67 25.77
CA LEU A 150 7.17 7.37 24.47
C LEU A 150 8.24 7.15 23.39
N ALA A 151 9.27 7.98 23.33
CA ALA A 151 10.37 7.83 22.38
C ALA A 151 11.10 6.48 22.57
N VAL A 152 11.53 6.18 23.81
CA VAL A 152 12.25 4.95 24.17
C VAL A 152 11.39 3.72 23.90
N GLY A 153 10.12 3.72 24.34
CA GLY A 153 9.21 2.60 24.10
C GLY A 153 8.97 2.36 22.61
N TYR A 154 8.79 3.42 21.82
CA TYR A 154 8.60 3.30 20.37
C TYR A 154 9.85 2.75 19.68
N VAL A 155 11.02 3.28 20.01
CA VAL A 155 12.30 2.83 19.43
C VAL A 155 12.57 1.39 19.78
N PHE A 156 12.29 0.95 21.01
CA PHE A 156 12.40 -0.46 21.40
C PHE A 156 11.53 -1.36 20.53
N ALA A 157 10.24 -1.02 20.38
CA ALA A 157 9.29 -1.79 19.58
C ALA A 157 9.70 -1.82 18.10
N ASN A 158 9.99 -0.65 17.53
CA ASN A 158 10.40 -0.47 16.14
C ASN A 158 11.68 -1.25 15.81
N THR A 159 12.71 -1.11 16.65
CA THR A 159 13.98 -1.81 16.47
C THR A 159 13.83 -3.32 16.62
N THR A 160 13.00 -3.78 17.56
CA THR A 160 12.68 -5.21 17.73
C THR A 160 12.04 -5.77 16.45
N ALA A 161 11.01 -5.10 15.93
CA ALA A 161 10.35 -5.50 14.69
C ALA A 161 11.33 -5.51 13.50
N PHE A 162 12.15 -4.45 13.38
CA PHE A 162 13.13 -4.30 12.30
C PHE A 162 14.20 -5.40 12.31
N LEU A 163 14.82 -5.67 13.46
CA LEU A 163 15.90 -6.65 13.59
C LEU A 163 15.40 -8.08 13.38
N LEU A 164 14.21 -8.39 13.87
CA LEU A 164 13.61 -9.73 13.78
C LEU A 164 12.82 -9.96 12.49
N ALA A 165 12.65 -8.95 11.63
CA ALA A 165 11.89 -9.07 10.39
C ALA A 165 12.34 -10.23 9.50
N ALA A 166 13.65 -10.54 9.46
CA ALA A 166 14.20 -11.65 8.69
C ALA A 166 13.82 -13.04 9.22
N GLN A 167 13.48 -13.13 10.51
CA GLN A 167 13.06 -14.37 11.17
C GLN A 167 11.54 -14.61 11.05
N ALA A 168 10.78 -13.65 10.51
CA ALA A 168 9.34 -13.81 10.33
C ALA A 168 9.04 -14.94 9.32
N SER A 169 8.20 -15.90 9.73
CA SER A 169 7.65 -16.97 8.90
C SER A 169 6.22 -16.65 8.44
N GLU A 170 5.55 -17.59 7.77
CA GLU A 170 4.12 -17.48 7.43
C GLU A 170 3.20 -17.64 8.64
N VAL A 171 3.73 -18.05 9.80
CA VAL A 171 2.96 -18.20 11.03
C VAL A 171 2.62 -16.84 11.61
N THR A 172 1.33 -16.58 11.81
CA THR A 172 0.82 -15.37 12.46
C THR A 172 0.20 -15.70 13.82
N VAL A 173 0.42 -14.83 14.80
CA VAL A 173 -0.16 -14.93 16.13
C VAL A 173 -0.94 -13.65 16.43
N ASP A 174 -2.20 -13.79 16.82
CA ASP A 174 -2.96 -12.69 17.40
C ASP A 174 -2.63 -12.59 18.89
N VAL A 175 -1.94 -11.50 19.26
CA VAL A 175 -1.50 -11.22 20.62
C VAL A 175 -2.44 -10.28 21.37
N GLY A 176 -3.55 -9.86 20.74
CA GLY A 176 -4.46 -8.84 21.27
C GLY A 176 -3.81 -7.47 21.50
N GLU A 177 -4.59 -6.54 22.06
CA GLU A 177 -4.11 -5.18 22.35
C GLU A 177 -2.95 -5.17 23.36
N VAL A 178 -2.04 -4.20 23.23
CA VAL A 178 -1.01 -3.93 24.25
C VAL A 178 -1.53 -2.91 25.27
N GLN A 179 -1.52 -3.27 26.55
CA GLN A 179 -2.21 -2.53 27.62
C GLN A 179 -1.25 -1.82 28.59
N GLU A 180 -0.15 -2.46 29.01
CA GLU A 180 0.82 -2.02 30.00
C GLU A 180 1.83 -1.00 29.42
N VAL A 181 1.31 -0.01 28.67
CA VAL A 181 2.10 1.12 28.19
C VAL A 181 2.17 2.15 29.31
N LEU A 182 3.35 2.32 29.91
CA LEU A 182 3.60 3.28 31.00
C LEU A 182 4.39 4.47 30.47
N THR A 183 4.13 5.67 31.00
CA THR A 183 4.73 6.93 30.51
C THR A 183 5.39 7.75 31.62
N ASP A 184 5.46 7.23 32.85
CA ASP A 184 6.05 7.96 33.98
C ASP A 184 7.55 8.26 33.78
N ASN A 185 8.29 7.34 33.16
CA ASN A 185 9.69 7.48 32.77
C ASN A 185 10.09 6.31 31.84
N ALA A 186 11.21 6.47 31.13
CA ALA A 186 11.71 5.50 30.17
C ALA A 186 11.95 4.09 30.73
N GLN A 187 12.51 3.96 31.93
CA GLN A 187 12.80 2.65 32.52
C GLN A 187 11.51 1.90 32.84
N LEU A 188 10.53 2.57 33.43
CA LEU A 188 9.24 1.98 33.76
C LEU A 188 8.44 1.62 32.49
N ALA A 189 8.54 2.43 31.44
CA ALA A 189 7.94 2.12 30.14
C ALA A 189 8.48 0.80 29.56
N LEU A 190 9.81 0.61 29.61
CA LEU A 190 10.45 -0.63 29.16
C LEU A 190 10.07 -1.82 30.05
N HIS A 191 10.06 -1.66 31.38
CA HIS A 191 9.64 -2.73 32.29
C HIS A 191 8.19 -3.17 32.05
N GLY A 192 7.27 -2.22 31.84
CA GLY A 192 5.87 -2.53 31.51
C GLY A 192 5.74 -3.30 30.19
N ALA A 193 6.43 -2.83 29.14
CA ALA A 193 6.44 -3.49 27.84
C ALA A 193 7.05 -4.91 27.91
N LEU A 194 8.19 -5.08 28.59
CA LEU A 194 8.86 -6.37 28.73
C LEU A 194 8.05 -7.35 29.58
N TRP A 195 7.38 -6.86 30.63
CA TRP A 195 6.45 -7.67 31.43
C TRP A 195 5.28 -8.17 30.58
N GLU A 196 4.67 -7.31 29.76
CA GLU A 196 3.54 -7.74 28.92
C GLU A 196 3.98 -8.68 27.80
N LEU A 197 5.16 -8.46 27.22
CA LEU A 197 5.77 -9.39 26.27
C LEU A 197 5.98 -10.77 26.90
N ASP A 198 6.47 -10.83 28.14
CA ASP A 198 6.64 -12.07 28.90
C ASP A 198 5.31 -12.82 29.05
N GLN A 199 4.22 -12.13 29.39
CA GLN A 199 2.88 -12.72 29.48
C GLN A 199 2.38 -13.27 28.14
N LYS A 200 2.55 -12.48 27.07
CA LYS A 200 2.14 -12.90 25.71
C LYS A 200 2.96 -14.10 25.23
N LEU A 201 4.26 -14.12 25.51
CA LEU A 201 5.10 -15.28 25.22
C LEU A 201 4.63 -16.53 25.97
N SER A 202 4.29 -16.44 27.26
CA SER A 202 3.76 -17.63 27.97
C SER A 202 2.46 -18.17 27.40
N THR A 203 1.64 -17.31 26.81
CA THR A 203 0.34 -17.72 26.27
C THR A 203 0.46 -18.27 24.85
N HIS A 204 1.34 -17.68 24.02
CA HIS A 204 1.33 -17.91 22.59
C HIS A 204 2.57 -18.61 22.03
N ALA A 205 3.72 -18.57 22.71
CA ALA A 205 4.98 -19.12 22.23
C ALA A 205 5.10 -20.63 22.50
N SER A 206 4.21 -21.42 21.90
CA SER A 206 4.22 -22.89 22.02
C SER A 206 5.27 -23.59 21.15
N ASP A 207 5.85 -22.87 20.19
CA ASP A 207 6.93 -23.31 19.31
C ASP A 207 7.74 -22.08 18.85
N GLU A 208 8.90 -22.30 18.22
CA GLU A 208 9.78 -21.19 17.81
C GLU A 208 9.16 -20.26 16.75
N PRO A 209 8.47 -20.77 15.69
CA PRO A 209 7.77 -19.91 14.74
C PRO A 209 6.73 -18.99 15.42
N ARG A 210 5.94 -19.52 16.35
CA ARG A 210 4.97 -18.75 17.13
C ARG A 210 5.62 -17.81 18.11
N MET A 211 6.76 -18.16 18.70
CA MET A 211 7.56 -17.26 19.54
C MET A 211 7.96 -16.02 18.73
N VAL A 212 8.57 -16.19 17.56
CA VAL A 212 8.97 -15.07 16.69
C VAL A 212 7.75 -14.25 16.27
N ALA A 213 6.67 -14.91 15.84
CA ALA A 213 5.43 -14.24 15.45
C ALA A 213 4.81 -13.44 16.61
N THR A 214 4.86 -13.95 17.84
CA THR A 214 4.38 -13.28 19.06
C THR A 214 5.17 -12.01 19.34
N VAL A 215 6.51 -12.08 19.26
CA VAL A 215 7.38 -10.89 19.49
C VAL A 215 7.13 -9.82 18.43
N LEU A 216 7.01 -10.21 17.15
CA LEU A 216 6.76 -9.29 16.05
C LEU A 216 5.37 -8.63 16.16
N ALA A 217 4.32 -9.43 16.41
CA ALA A 217 2.97 -8.91 16.58
C ALA A 217 2.86 -8.00 17.82
N PHE A 218 3.55 -8.35 18.91
CA PHE A 218 3.64 -7.49 20.09
C PHE A 218 4.31 -6.14 19.78
N ALA A 219 5.45 -6.17 19.07
CA ALA A 219 6.17 -4.96 18.70
C ALA A 219 5.33 -4.04 17.81
N GLU A 220 4.58 -4.59 16.87
CA GLU A 220 3.64 -3.85 16.02
C GLU A 220 2.53 -3.18 16.85
N GLN A 221 1.86 -3.95 17.71
CA GLN A 221 0.80 -3.43 18.60
C GLN A 221 1.33 -2.37 19.58
N LEU A 222 2.53 -2.55 20.13
CA LEU A 222 3.17 -1.59 21.02
C LEU A 222 3.49 -0.28 20.27
N MET A 223 4.02 -0.36 19.04
CA MET A 223 4.25 0.82 18.19
C MET A 223 2.95 1.59 17.93
N GLU A 224 1.87 0.90 17.55
CA GLU A 224 0.57 1.52 17.29
C GLU A 224 0.04 2.26 18.53
N ARG A 225 0.06 1.60 19.69
CA ARG A 225 -0.40 2.18 20.97
C ARG A 225 0.41 3.40 21.38
N ILE A 226 1.73 3.33 21.25
CA ILE A 226 2.62 4.45 21.59
C ILE A 226 2.44 5.60 20.61
N ALA A 227 2.34 5.34 19.30
CA ALA A 227 2.12 6.37 18.29
C ALA A 227 0.79 7.10 18.51
N LEU A 228 -0.29 6.38 18.85
CA LEU A 228 -1.58 6.98 19.22
C LEU A 228 -1.47 7.88 20.45
N ARG A 229 -0.73 7.47 21.48
CA ARG A 229 -0.49 8.32 22.66
C ARG A 229 0.37 9.53 22.31
N ALA A 230 1.39 9.36 21.47
CA ALA A 230 2.28 10.43 21.06
C ALA A 230 1.60 11.53 20.23
N GLN A 231 0.49 11.24 19.54
CA GLN A 231 -0.33 12.27 18.86
C GLN A 231 -0.89 13.32 19.83
N ASN A 232 -1.19 12.90 21.07
CA ASN A 232 -1.73 13.77 22.12
C ASN A 232 -0.66 14.12 23.18
N GLY A 233 0.53 13.54 23.08
CA GLY A 233 1.60 13.66 24.06
C GLY A 233 2.29 15.02 24.00
N ALA A 234 2.54 15.62 25.16
CA ALA A 234 3.32 16.85 25.25
C ALA A 234 4.81 16.58 24.98
N ARG A 235 5.51 17.54 24.37
CA ARG A 235 7.00 17.61 24.31
C ARG A 235 7.72 16.47 23.57
N THR A 236 7.08 15.81 22.61
CA THR A 236 7.74 14.82 21.73
C THR A 236 8.56 15.42 20.58
N GLY A 237 8.54 16.75 20.41
CA GLY A 237 9.13 17.45 19.27
C GLY A 237 10.62 17.15 19.03
N ALA A 238 11.42 17.03 20.10
CA ALA A 238 12.85 16.72 19.96
C ALA A 238 13.10 15.33 19.35
N PHE A 239 12.20 14.37 19.58
CA PHE A 239 12.28 13.03 18.99
C PHE A 239 11.80 13.02 17.54
N THR A 240 10.74 13.74 17.21
CA THR A 240 10.19 13.76 15.84
C THR A 240 11.00 14.63 14.88
N SER A 241 11.77 15.60 15.38
CA SER A 241 12.66 16.43 14.57
C SER A 241 14.01 15.79 14.23
N ALA A 242 14.37 14.70 14.91
CA ALA A 242 15.64 14.01 14.73
C ALA A 242 15.47 12.74 13.90
N ASN A 243 16.38 12.52 12.95
CA ASN A 243 16.50 11.26 12.23
C ASN A 243 17.81 10.58 12.64
N TRP A 244 17.72 9.38 13.21
CA TRP A 244 18.91 8.61 13.60
C TRP A 244 19.21 7.50 12.61
N ARG A 245 20.50 7.22 12.42
CA ARG A 245 21.00 6.10 11.65
C ARG A 245 21.91 5.24 12.51
N VAL A 246 21.61 3.96 12.61
CA VAL A 246 22.50 2.95 13.21
C VAL A 246 23.15 2.19 12.06
N GLU A 247 24.39 2.55 11.72
CA GLU A 247 25.08 1.97 10.57
C GLU A 247 25.21 0.45 10.63
N ALA A 248 25.55 -0.09 11.81
CA ALA A 248 25.78 -1.52 12.01
C ALA A 248 24.56 -2.39 11.69
N ASP A 249 23.36 -1.84 11.80
CA ASP A 249 22.10 -2.55 11.61
C ASP A 249 21.37 -2.15 10.30
N ASP A 250 21.91 -1.19 9.53
CA ASP A 250 21.19 -0.54 8.41
C ASP A 250 19.83 0.05 8.85
N LEU A 251 19.72 0.47 10.12
CA LEU A 251 18.49 0.94 10.73
C LEU A 251 18.40 2.47 10.69
N THR A 252 17.30 2.99 10.17
CA THR A 252 16.99 4.43 10.20
C THR A 252 15.74 4.68 11.04
N LEU A 253 15.84 5.50 12.08
CA LEU A 253 14.76 5.88 12.98
C LEU A 253 14.27 7.29 12.64
N ARG A 254 12.96 7.45 12.41
CA ARG A 254 12.33 8.72 12.02
C ARG A 254 11.07 9.00 12.85
N GLY A 255 11.25 9.56 14.04
CA GLY A 255 10.15 9.80 14.98
C GLY A 255 9.28 8.55 15.21
N PHE A 256 7.95 8.74 15.28
CA PHE A 256 6.97 7.66 15.46
C PHE A 256 6.56 6.99 14.13
N THR A 257 7.53 6.79 13.23
CA THR A 257 7.34 6.06 11.97
C THR A 257 8.05 4.72 12.02
N PRO A 258 7.40 3.59 11.66
CA PRO A 258 8.04 2.29 11.66
C PRO A 258 9.23 2.28 10.68
N ALA A 259 10.35 1.75 11.14
CA ALA A 259 11.50 1.49 10.30
C ALA A 259 11.22 0.21 9.53
N THR A 260 11.26 0.30 8.20
CA THR A 260 11.14 -0.88 7.36
C THR A 260 12.55 -1.36 7.05
N LYS A 261 12.88 -2.57 7.53
CA LYS A 261 13.97 -3.32 6.88
C LYS A 261 13.42 -3.60 5.50
N ALA A 262 14.17 -3.31 4.46
CA ALA A 262 13.81 -3.74 3.12
C ALA A 262 13.83 -5.29 3.09
N LYS A 263 12.81 -5.94 3.67
CA LYS A 263 12.11 -6.98 2.94
C LYS A 263 11.47 -6.22 1.78
N GLY A 264 12.27 -5.95 0.75
CA GLY A 264 11.71 -6.13 -0.57
C GLY A 264 11.13 -7.52 -0.50
N THR A 265 9.81 -7.64 -0.42
CA THR A 265 9.14 -8.86 -0.83
C THR A 265 9.76 -9.13 -2.18
N THR A 266 10.69 -10.08 -2.24
CA THR A 266 11.43 -10.35 -3.47
C THR A 266 10.34 -10.58 -4.48
N LEU A 267 10.25 -9.69 -5.47
CA LEU A 267 9.07 -9.66 -6.31
C LEU A 267 9.00 -11.00 -7.04
N THR A 268 8.14 -11.91 -6.57
CA THR A 268 8.05 -13.30 -7.06
C THR A 268 7.32 -13.40 -8.38
N MET A 269 6.96 -12.26 -8.97
CA MET A 269 6.26 -12.17 -10.23
C MET A 269 7.22 -12.31 -11.40
N GLN A 270 6.85 -13.14 -12.37
CA GLN A 270 7.57 -13.22 -13.64
C GLN A 270 7.26 -12.00 -14.50
N PHE A 271 8.29 -11.21 -14.80
CA PHE A 271 8.17 -10.10 -15.73
C PHE A 271 7.98 -10.58 -17.17
N LYS A 272 7.28 -9.77 -17.96
CA LYS A 272 7.02 -10.02 -19.39
C LYS A 272 7.56 -8.87 -20.22
N LYS A 273 8.14 -9.18 -21.38
CA LYS A 273 8.59 -8.20 -22.36
C LYS A 273 7.42 -7.73 -23.25
N PRO A 274 7.50 -6.56 -23.90
CA PRO A 274 6.43 -6.06 -24.77
C PRO A 274 5.93 -7.03 -25.84
N HIS A 275 6.84 -7.79 -26.46
CA HIS A 275 6.48 -8.77 -27.49
C HIS A 275 5.72 -9.99 -26.95
N GLN A 276 5.81 -10.25 -25.64
CA GLN A 276 5.08 -11.34 -24.97
C GLN A 276 3.64 -10.94 -24.62
N VAL A 277 3.28 -9.67 -24.74
CA VAL A 277 1.91 -9.16 -24.65
C VAL A 277 1.41 -8.95 -26.08
N VAL A 278 0.87 -9.99 -26.71
CA VAL A 278 0.42 -9.94 -28.11
C VAL A 278 -0.84 -9.09 -28.26
N GLY A 279 -0.96 -8.33 -29.36
CA GLY A 279 -1.99 -7.31 -29.54
C GLY A 279 -1.84 -6.13 -28.57
N ASN A 280 -2.96 -5.59 -28.09
CA ASN A 280 -3.03 -4.58 -27.02
C ASN A 280 -2.10 -3.36 -27.20
N HIS A 281 -1.84 -2.91 -28.44
CA HIS A 281 -0.80 -1.91 -28.73
C HIS A 281 -0.96 -0.60 -27.93
N ILE A 282 -2.19 -0.11 -27.79
CA ILE A 282 -2.48 1.14 -27.06
C ILE A 282 -2.23 0.96 -25.56
N ALA A 283 -2.73 -0.13 -24.96
CA ALA A 283 -2.52 -0.41 -23.55
C ALA A 283 -1.03 -0.60 -23.22
N LYS A 284 -0.27 -1.27 -24.11
CA LYS A 284 1.19 -1.40 -23.95
C LYS A 284 1.89 -0.05 -23.96
N TYR A 285 1.56 0.79 -24.94
CA TYR A 285 2.11 2.13 -25.05
C TYR A 285 1.83 2.98 -23.80
N GLN A 286 0.58 2.97 -23.34
CA GLN A 286 0.18 3.73 -22.15
C GLN A 286 0.86 3.21 -20.88
N ALA A 287 1.00 1.88 -20.72
CA ALA A 287 1.70 1.26 -19.60
C ALA A 287 3.20 1.61 -19.58
N MET A 288 3.87 1.56 -20.73
CA MET A 288 5.28 1.95 -20.86
C MET A 288 5.48 3.43 -20.52
N ARG A 289 4.61 4.31 -21.01
CA ARG A 289 4.66 5.74 -20.72
C ARG A 289 4.45 6.02 -19.23
N LEU A 290 3.47 5.38 -18.61
CA LEU A 290 3.19 5.53 -17.19
C LEU A 290 4.36 5.03 -16.32
N ALA A 291 5.00 3.93 -16.70
CA ALA A 291 6.21 3.44 -16.02
C ALA A 291 7.33 4.49 -16.03
N LYS A 292 7.55 5.18 -17.15
CA LYS A 292 8.53 6.27 -17.26
C LYS A 292 8.11 7.53 -16.48
N MET A 293 6.82 7.89 -16.50
CA MET A 293 6.30 9.05 -15.77
C MET A 293 6.50 8.93 -14.25
N LEU A 294 6.35 7.73 -13.68
CA LEU A 294 6.60 7.47 -12.26
C LEU A 294 8.03 7.81 -11.84
N MET A 295 9.00 7.54 -12.70
CA MET A 295 10.42 7.74 -12.41
C MET A 295 10.81 9.21 -12.31
N ALA A 296 10.00 10.13 -12.83
CA ALA A 296 10.23 11.58 -12.70
C ALA A 296 9.97 12.12 -11.28
N TYR A 297 9.47 11.29 -10.36
CA TYR A 297 9.23 11.67 -8.97
C TYR A 297 10.52 12.12 -8.27
N ASP A 298 10.40 13.19 -7.50
CA ASP A 298 11.47 13.75 -6.70
C ASP A 298 11.26 13.44 -5.22
N PHE A 299 12.15 12.62 -4.65
CA PHE A 299 12.02 12.15 -3.27
C PHE A 299 12.28 13.24 -2.22
N GLU A 300 13.05 14.27 -2.57
CA GLU A 300 13.34 15.39 -1.66
C GLU A 300 12.14 16.32 -1.56
N ARG A 301 11.64 16.81 -2.71
CA ARG A 301 10.47 17.69 -2.76
C ARG A 301 9.15 16.95 -2.56
N ARG A 302 9.14 15.64 -2.76
CA ARG A 302 7.95 14.77 -2.74
C ARG A 302 6.90 15.20 -3.76
N LEU A 303 7.36 15.57 -4.95
CA LEU A 303 6.56 16.03 -6.08
C LEU A 303 7.01 15.35 -7.37
N ASN A 304 6.09 15.21 -8.32
CA ASN A 304 6.38 14.74 -9.68
C ASN A 304 5.97 15.86 -10.67
N PRO A 305 6.84 16.27 -11.61
CA PRO A 305 6.48 17.29 -12.59
C PRO A 305 5.21 16.96 -13.39
N PHE A 306 4.94 15.70 -13.70
CA PHE A 306 3.70 15.29 -14.38
C PHE A 306 2.44 15.49 -13.52
N ALA A 307 2.58 15.52 -12.19
CA ALA A 307 1.46 15.82 -11.31
C ALA A 307 1.14 17.32 -11.30
N GLU A 308 2.14 18.19 -11.45
CA GLU A 308 1.97 19.65 -11.50
C GLU A 308 1.55 20.16 -12.89
N LEU A 309 2.25 19.72 -13.94
CA LEU A 309 1.96 20.09 -15.33
C LEU A 309 0.63 19.48 -15.83
N GLY A 310 0.10 18.51 -15.10
CA GLY A 310 -1.03 17.68 -15.47
C GLY A 310 -0.61 16.48 -16.31
N GLY A 311 -1.49 15.48 -16.38
CA GLY A 311 -1.26 14.27 -17.17
C GLY A 311 -0.75 13.06 -16.40
N PHE A 312 -0.35 13.20 -15.13
CA PHE A 312 -0.04 12.04 -14.29
C PHE A 312 -1.28 11.18 -14.06
N ILE A 313 -1.15 9.89 -14.37
CA ILE A 313 -2.23 8.91 -14.21
C ILE A 313 -2.07 8.25 -12.85
N PHE A 314 -2.79 8.77 -11.85
CA PHE A 314 -2.77 8.21 -10.49
C PHE A 314 -3.57 6.91 -10.37
N THR A 315 -4.70 6.85 -11.08
CA THR A 315 -5.60 5.69 -11.15
C THR A 315 -5.94 5.42 -12.60
N PHE A 316 -5.88 4.16 -13.03
CA PHE A 316 -6.37 3.75 -14.33
C PHE A 316 -7.21 2.48 -14.23
N MET A 317 -8.05 2.26 -15.24
CA MET A 317 -8.86 1.05 -15.35
C MET A 317 -8.41 0.24 -16.56
N GLY A 318 -8.04 -1.02 -16.35
CA GLY A 318 -7.72 -1.98 -17.39
C GLY A 318 -8.89 -2.94 -17.59
N ASP A 319 -9.65 -2.78 -18.67
CA ASP A 319 -10.82 -3.60 -18.96
C ASP A 319 -10.68 -4.40 -20.24
N GLY A 320 -11.23 -5.61 -20.23
CA GLY A 320 -11.15 -6.56 -21.33
C GLY A 320 -11.79 -7.88 -20.95
N ALA A 321 -12.19 -8.66 -21.96
CA ALA A 321 -12.77 -9.97 -21.73
C ALA A 321 -11.79 -10.90 -20.96
N PRO A 322 -12.29 -11.97 -20.33
CA PRO A 322 -11.42 -12.97 -19.72
C PRO A 322 -10.38 -13.52 -20.72
N GLY A 323 -9.12 -13.59 -20.30
CA GLY A 323 -8.03 -14.16 -21.11
C GLY A 323 -7.38 -13.23 -22.14
N THR A 324 -7.69 -11.93 -22.15
CA THR A 324 -7.12 -10.97 -23.13
C THR A 324 -5.71 -10.43 -22.79
N GLY A 325 -5.09 -10.93 -21.71
CA GLY A 325 -3.71 -10.59 -21.35
C GLY A 325 -3.55 -9.46 -20.32
N LYS A 326 -4.58 -9.15 -19.53
CA LYS A 326 -4.51 -8.14 -18.42
C LYS A 326 -3.39 -8.45 -17.42
N THR A 327 -3.31 -9.68 -16.92
CA THR A 327 -2.24 -10.10 -16.01
C THR A 327 -0.86 -9.98 -16.66
N THR A 328 -0.74 -10.34 -17.94
CA THR A 328 0.51 -10.20 -18.70
C THR A 328 0.91 -8.74 -18.87
N LEU A 329 -0.06 -7.83 -19.03
CA LEU A 329 0.17 -6.38 -19.09
C LEU A 329 0.65 -5.83 -17.73
N ILE A 330 0.07 -6.27 -16.62
CA ILE A 330 0.55 -5.94 -15.26
C ILE A 330 2.00 -6.38 -15.08
N GLN A 331 2.30 -7.64 -15.42
CA GLN A 331 3.64 -8.21 -15.34
C GLN A 331 4.66 -7.45 -16.19
N MET A 332 4.25 -6.95 -17.36
CA MET A 332 5.09 -6.14 -18.21
C MET A 332 5.36 -4.76 -17.60
N MET A 333 4.31 -4.06 -17.16
CA MET A 333 4.42 -2.73 -16.58
C MET A 333 5.28 -2.72 -15.31
N ALA A 334 5.03 -3.65 -14.40
CA ALA A 334 5.82 -3.79 -13.19
C ALA A 334 7.27 -4.21 -13.48
N GLY A 335 7.51 -4.95 -14.56
CA GLY A 335 8.87 -5.26 -15.05
C GLY A 335 9.64 -4.02 -15.44
N PHE A 336 9.04 -3.13 -16.23
CA PHE A 336 9.64 -1.86 -16.58
C PHE A 336 9.93 -0.99 -15.36
N ILE A 337 8.95 -0.81 -14.46
CA ILE A 337 9.14 0.03 -13.27
C ILE A 337 10.27 -0.54 -12.40
N ASN A 338 10.30 -1.86 -12.21
CA ASN A 338 11.35 -2.52 -11.45
C ASN A 338 12.73 -2.30 -12.09
N GLU A 339 12.85 -2.49 -13.41
CA GLU A 339 14.11 -2.27 -14.14
C GLU A 339 14.59 -0.82 -14.00
N TYR A 340 13.72 0.16 -14.22
CA TYR A 340 14.07 1.57 -14.08
C TYR A 340 14.46 1.95 -12.64
N CYS A 341 13.77 1.40 -11.64
CA CYS A 341 14.13 1.58 -10.23
C CYS A 341 15.48 0.96 -9.90
N GLN A 342 15.80 -0.23 -10.45
CA GLN A 342 17.11 -0.86 -10.27
C GLN A 342 18.23 -0.01 -10.86
N ASN A 343 18.04 0.56 -12.06
CA ASN A 343 19.02 1.44 -12.69
C ASN A 343 19.26 2.72 -11.87
N ALA A 344 18.19 3.31 -11.32
CA ALA A 344 18.25 4.55 -10.53
C ALA A 344 18.60 4.34 -9.05
N GLY A 345 18.64 3.09 -8.55
CA GLY A 345 18.80 2.81 -7.13
C GLY A 345 17.57 3.18 -6.28
N TYR A 346 16.39 3.28 -6.88
CA TYR A 346 15.14 3.59 -6.18
C TYR A 346 14.51 2.32 -5.60
N THR A 347 13.77 2.47 -4.50
CA THR A 347 12.99 1.37 -3.94
C THR A 347 11.69 1.23 -4.72
N PHE A 348 11.49 0.08 -5.36
CA PHE A 348 10.23 -0.27 -6.01
C PHE A 348 9.36 -1.10 -5.07
N ARG A 349 8.08 -0.74 -4.96
CA ARG A 349 7.07 -1.51 -4.24
C ARG A 349 5.89 -1.83 -5.15
N TYR A 350 5.73 -3.11 -5.45
CA TYR A 350 4.52 -3.63 -6.07
C TYR A 350 3.68 -4.37 -5.03
N GLN A 351 2.38 -4.13 -5.05
CA GLN A 351 1.42 -4.89 -4.26
C GLN A 351 0.16 -5.13 -5.08
N ASN A 352 -0.39 -6.34 -4.98
CA ASN A 352 -1.68 -6.68 -5.57
C ASN A 352 -2.72 -6.78 -4.44
N PHE A 353 -3.93 -6.30 -4.71
CA PHE A 353 -5.10 -6.50 -3.88
C PHE A 353 -6.11 -7.33 -4.67
N GLY A 354 -6.44 -8.51 -4.16
CA GLY A 354 -7.32 -9.47 -4.81
C GLY A 354 -8.46 -9.93 -3.90
N ILE A 355 -9.22 -10.90 -4.39
CA ILE A 355 -10.33 -11.53 -3.66
C ILE A 355 -9.83 -12.23 -2.38
N ASP A 356 -8.59 -12.74 -2.41
CA ASP A 356 -7.90 -13.35 -1.28
C ASP A 356 -7.66 -12.39 -0.10
N ASN A 357 -7.74 -11.08 -0.33
CA ASN A 357 -7.63 -10.08 0.73
C ASN A 357 -8.97 -9.73 1.38
N ILE A 358 -10.09 -10.25 0.85
CA ILE A 358 -11.43 -10.10 1.42
C ILE A 358 -11.65 -11.18 2.47
N ASP A 359 -11.84 -10.74 3.71
CA ASP A 359 -12.13 -11.60 4.85
C ASP A 359 -13.63 -11.53 5.23
N SER A 360 -14.14 -12.66 5.70
CA SER A 360 -15.43 -12.81 6.35
C SER A 360 -15.55 -12.09 7.71
N TYR A 361 -14.44 -11.81 8.39
CA TYR A 361 -14.39 -11.08 9.65
C TYR A 361 -14.59 -9.58 9.44
N GLN A 362 -15.58 -9.03 10.14
CA GLN A 362 -15.96 -7.62 10.05
C GLN A 362 -14.78 -6.70 10.38
N GLY A 363 -14.54 -5.70 9.54
CA GLY A 363 -13.45 -4.73 9.69
C GLY A 363 -12.09 -5.18 9.15
N LYS A 364 -11.83 -6.49 9.00
CA LYS A 364 -10.51 -6.98 8.56
C LYS A 364 -10.27 -6.69 7.08
N SER A 365 -11.29 -6.83 6.24
CA SER A 365 -11.24 -6.45 4.83
C SER A 365 -10.88 -4.98 4.64
N GLY A 366 -11.51 -4.08 5.41
CA GLY A 366 -11.17 -2.65 5.42
C GLY A 366 -9.73 -2.37 5.88
N GLN A 367 -9.26 -3.06 6.93
CA GLN A 367 -7.87 -2.93 7.40
C GLN A 367 -6.86 -3.38 6.35
N ASN A 368 -7.10 -4.52 5.70
CA ASN A 368 -6.25 -5.04 4.62
C ASN A 368 -6.17 -4.04 3.47
N ALA A 369 -7.31 -3.48 3.05
CA ALA A 369 -7.36 -2.46 2.00
C ALA A 369 -6.60 -1.19 2.41
N LYS A 370 -6.75 -0.74 3.66
CA LYS A 370 -6.04 0.44 4.17
C LYS A 370 -4.53 0.22 4.22
N ALA A 371 -4.08 -0.96 4.67
CA ALA A 371 -2.68 -1.33 4.68
C ALA A 371 -2.09 -1.36 3.26
N PHE A 372 -2.81 -1.99 2.31
CA PHE A 372 -2.44 -1.98 0.88
C PHE A 372 -2.27 -0.56 0.34
N ILE A 373 -3.27 0.30 0.53
CA ILE A 373 -3.22 1.69 0.06
C ILE A 373 -2.04 2.45 0.68
N ASN A 374 -1.85 2.36 1.99
CA ASN A 374 -0.77 3.05 2.70
C ASN A 374 0.61 2.59 2.25
N ASN A 375 0.79 1.29 2.04
CA ASN A 375 2.05 0.72 1.59
C ASN A 375 2.44 1.23 0.20
N VAL A 376 1.47 1.30 -0.73
CA VAL A 376 1.70 1.77 -2.10
C VAL A 376 1.89 3.30 -2.14
N LEU A 377 1.19 4.05 -1.28
CA LEU A 377 1.29 5.52 -1.17
C LEU A 377 2.54 6.04 -0.44
N ASP A 378 3.35 5.15 0.13
CA ASP A 378 4.56 5.50 0.87
C ASP A 378 5.46 6.46 0.04
N PRO A 379 5.69 7.70 0.51
CA PRO A 379 6.40 8.72 -0.27
C PRO A 379 7.90 8.42 -0.44
N SER A 380 8.43 7.39 0.23
CA SER A 380 9.82 6.96 0.15
C SER A 380 10.09 5.91 -0.94
N VAL A 381 9.06 5.45 -1.65
CA VAL A 381 9.17 4.40 -2.69
C VAL A 381 8.47 4.83 -3.98
N ILE A 382 8.85 4.20 -5.10
CA ILE A 382 8.02 4.16 -6.30
C ILE A 382 7.02 3.02 -6.15
N GLY A 383 5.73 3.35 -6.14
CA GLY A 383 4.64 2.41 -5.86
C GLY A 383 3.86 2.00 -7.10
N PHE A 384 3.56 0.71 -7.24
CA PHE A 384 2.56 0.22 -8.19
C PHE A 384 1.59 -0.73 -7.49
N GLY A 385 0.36 -0.24 -7.26
CA GLY A 385 -0.72 -1.04 -6.69
C GLY A 385 -1.64 -1.56 -7.79
N THR A 386 -1.97 -2.85 -7.77
CA THR A 386 -2.99 -3.42 -8.65
C THR A 386 -4.17 -3.93 -7.85
N ILE A 387 -5.38 -3.75 -8.38
CA ILE A 387 -6.60 -4.33 -7.86
C ILE A 387 -7.15 -5.22 -8.97
N ASP A 388 -6.97 -6.52 -8.83
CA ASP A 388 -7.44 -7.50 -9.81
C ASP A 388 -8.88 -7.91 -9.51
N ASP A 389 -9.65 -8.25 -10.55
CA ASP A 389 -11.09 -8.55 -10.45
C ASP A 389 -11.87 -7.52 -9.61
N ILE A 390 -11.66 -6.22 -9.87
CA ILE A 390 -12.31 -5.15 -9.09
C ILE A 390 -13.85 -5.21 -9.14
N ASP A 391 -14.43 -5.80 -10.19
CA ASP A 391 -15.87 -6.10 -10.26
C ASP A 391 -16.35 -7.08 -9.19
N GLN A 392 -15.46 -7.94 -8.67
CA GLN A 392 -15.74 -8.86 -7.58
C GLN A 392 -15.33 -8.29 -6.21
N ILE A 393 -14.55 -7.22 -6.15
CA ILE A 393 -14.06 -6.62 -4.90
C ILE A 393 -14.85 -5.37 -4.52
N ALA A 394 -15.29 -4.59 -5.50
CA ALA A 394 -15.98 -3.33 -5.34
C ALA A 394 -17.20 -3.21 -6.27
N GLY A 395 -18.25 -3.97 -5.94
CA GLY A 395 -19.51 -4.01 -6.69
C GLY A 395 -20.38 -2.75 -6.55
N LYS A 396 -21.40 -2.65 -7.40
CA LYS A 396 -22.35 -1.51 -7.41
C LYS A 396 -23.09 -1.32 -6.08
N ARG A 397 -23.26 -0.05 -5.70
CA ARG A 397 -24.03 0.35 -4.51
C ARG A 397 -25.50 -0.05 -4.62
N GLY A 398 -26.01 -0.69 -3.59
CA GLY A 398 -27.41 -1.12 -3.50
C GLY A 398 -27.66 -2.52 -4.07
N ASP A 399 -26.64 -3.18 -4.59
CA ASP A 399 -26.74 -4.60 -4.91
C ASP A 399 -26.84 -5.41 -3.60
N ARG A 400 -27.97 -6.10 -3.40
CA ARG A 400 -28.24 -6.89 -2.20
C ARG A 400 -27.28 -8.09 -2.06
N GLN A 401 -26.52 -8.39 -3.11
CA GLN A 401 -25.56 -9.50 -3.14
C GLN A 401 -24.15 -9.12 -2.70
N SER A 402 -23.82 -7.83 -2.51
CA SER A 402 -22.48 -7.41 -2.07
C SER A 402 -22.24 -7.71 -0.58
N SER A 403 -21.11 -8.34 -0.27
CA SER A 403 -20.73 -8.68 1.10
C SER A 403 -20.33 -7.46 1.93
N ALA A 404 -20.40 -7.57 3.26
CA ALA A 404 -19.96 -6.49 4.16
C ALA A 404 -18.48 -6.14 3.94
N GLY A 405 -17.62 -7.14 3.71
CA GLY A 405 -16.20 -6.95 3.39
C GLY A 405 -15.98 -6.17 2.10
N GLN A 406 -16.74 -6.45 1.03
CA GLN A 406 -16.69 -5.68 -0.22
C GLN A 406 -17.10 -4.22 0.00
N GLN A 407 -18.13 -3.97 0.82
CA GLN A 407 -18.57 -2.60 1.13
C GLN A 407 -17.51 -1.81 1.90
N GLU A 408 -16.84 -2.45 2.88
CA GLU A 408 -15.72 -1.86 3.63
C GLU A 408 -14.56 -1.49 2.70
N VAL A 409 -14.13 -2.42 1.85
CA VAL A 409 -13.04 -2.21 0.88
C VAL A 409 -13.39 -1.08 -0.09
N THR A 410 -14.61 -1.09 -0.62
CA THR A 410 -15.10 -0.03 -1.52
C THR A 410 -15.03 1.34 -0.85
N ALA A 411 -15.41 1.44 0.43
CA ALA A 411 -15.32 2.69 1.17
C ALA A 411 -13.86 3.19 1.29
N VAL A 412 -12.92 2.28 1.59
CA VAL A 412 -11.49 2.60 1.68
C VAL A 412 -10.92 3.07 0.33
N PHE A 413 -11.22 2.38 -0.77
CA PHE A 413 -10.77 2.79 -2.11
C PHE A 413 -11.38 4.13 -2.53
N MET A 414 -12.62 4.38 -2.17
CA MET A 414 -13.28 5.66 -2.42
C MET A 414 -12.62 6.81 -1.64
N GLU A 415 -12.23 6.58 -0.40
CA GLU A 415 -11.45 7.55 0.38
C GLU A 415 -10.05 7.73 -0.21
N ALA A 416 -9.38 6.65 -0.61
CA ALA A 416 -8.01 6.70 -1.10
C ALA A 416 -7.88 7.42 -2.45
N PHE A 417 -8.78 7.16 -3.40
CA PHE A 417 -8.62 7.65 -4.78
C PHE A 417 -9.19 9.04 -5.03
N ALA A 418 -10.09 9.53 -4.19
CA ALA A 418 -10.61 10.90 -4.32
C ALA A 418 -11.22 11.43 -3.01
N GLY A 419 -10.69 11.05 -1.86
CA GLY A 419 -11.02 11.67 -0.58
C GLY A 419 -10.55 13.11 -0.58
N ALA A 420 -11.21 13.97 0.23
CA ALA A 420 -10.81 15.37 0.38
C ALA A 420 -9.35 15.55 0.82
N ASN A 421 -8.77 14.50 1.42
CA ASN A 421 -7.40 14.48 1.95
C ASN A 421 -6.41 13.67 1.08
N THR A 422 -6.82 13.15 -0.09
CA THR A 422 -5.92 12.40 -0.98
C THR A 422 -4.87 13.34 -1.56
N VAL A 423 -3.60 13.07 -1.28
CA VAL A 423 -2.46 13.83 -1.84
C VAL A 423 -1.79 12.99 -2.94
N VAL A 424 -1.99 13.37 -4.20
CA VAL A 424 -1.33 12.76 -5.36
C VAL A 424 0.04 13.39 -5.54
N ARG A 425 1.09 12.70 -5.11
CA ARG A 425 2.49 13.17 -5.22
C ARG A 425 3.16 12.76 -6.54
N GLY A 426 2.60 11.75 -7.20
CA GLY A 426 3.15 11.18 -8.43
C GLY A 426 4.26 10.15 -8.23
N ASN A 427 4.43 9.62 -7.02
CA ASN A 427 5.35 8.50 -6.73
C ASN A 427 4.73 7.12 -6.94
N CYS A 428 3.40 7.04 -7.08
CA CYS A 428 2.71 5.77 -7.25
C CYS A 428 1.52 5.86 -8.20
N THR A 429 1.11 4.70 -8.71
CA THR A 429 -0.11 4.53 -9.51
C THR A 429 -0.89 3.31 -9.07
N PHE A 430 -2.21 3.36 -9.26
CA PHE A 430 -3.13 2.25 -9.02
C PHE A 430 -3.79 1.78 -10.32
N GLY A 431 -3.65 0.50 -10.64
CA GLY A 431 -4.33 -0.15 -11.77
C GLY A 431 -5.50 -1.00 -11.30
N MET A 432 -6.71 -0.66 -11.73
CA MET A 432 -7.93 -1.40 -11.43
C MET A 432 -8.30 -2.26 -12.63
N PHE A 433 -8.29 -3.59 -12.49
CA PHE A 433 -8.51 -4.52 -13.59
C PHE A 433 -9.85 -5.23 -13.44
N SER A 434 -10.62 -5.29 -14.52
CA SER A 434 -11.97 -5.87 -14.51
C SER A 434 -12.26 -6.68 -15.76
N ASN A 435 -13.02 -7.77 -15.62
CA ASN A 435 -13.64 -8.48 -16.74
C ASN A 435 -14.97 -7.85 -17.17
N PHE A 436 -15.68 -7.25 -16.21
CA PHE A 436 -17.02 -6.69 -16.37
C PHE A 436 -17.05 -5.27 -15.80
N PRO A 437 -16.50 -4.27 -16.52
CA PRO A 437 -16.40 -2.90 -16.03
C PRO A 437 -17.75 -2.27 -15.64
N GLU A 438 -18.85 -2.76 -16.20
CA GLU A 438 -20.22 -2.37 -15.88
C GLU A 438 -20.69 -2.82 -14.48
N ASN A 439 -20.02 -3.80 -13.87
CA ASN A 439 -20.36 -4.31 -12.53
C ASN A 439 -19.61 -3.56 -11.42
N VAL A 440 -18.60 -2.77 -11.78
CA VAL A 440 -17.81 -1.96 -10.85
C VAL A 440 -18.63 -0.76 -10.38
N ASP A 441 -18.43 -0.33 -9.14
CA ASP A 441 -19.01 0.91 -8.61
C ASP A 441 -18.78 2.10 -9.56
N ASP A 442 -19.86 2.80 -9.91
CA ASP A 442 -19.82 3.89 -10.89
C ASP A 442 -18.87 5.02 -10.48
N ALA A 443 -18.73 5.29 -9.18
CA ALA A 443 -17.86 6.37 -8.73
C ALA A 443 -16.39 5.95 -8.82
N LEU A 444 -16.02 4.70 -8.50
CA LEU A 444 -14.68 4.17 -8.74
C LEU A 444 -14.35 4.16 -10.24
N ARG A 445 -15.27 3.68 -11.09
CA ARG A 445 -15.11 3.67 -12.55
C ARG A 445 -14.87 5.07 -13.10
N GLN A 446 -15.68 6.05 -12.73
CA GLN A 446 -15.51 7.43 -13.18
C GLN A 446 -14.30 8.16 -12.55
N ARG A 447 -13.60 7.55 -11.59
CA ARG A 447 -12.39 8.09 -10.96
C ARG A 447 -11.11 7.52 -11.56
N ALA A 448 -11.19 6.52 -12.44
CA ALA A 448 -10.05 6.13 -13.26
C ALA A 448 -9.71 7.29 -14.20
N GLY A 449 -8.53 7.88 -14.02
CA GLY A 449 -8.06 9.01 -14.84
C GLY A 449 -7.77 8.62 -16.29
N THR A 450 -7.60 7.34 -16.59
CA THR A 450 -7.47 6.80 -17.94
C THR A 450 -7.99 5.36 -18.00
N ARG A 451 -8.43 4.94 -19.19
CA ARG A 451 -8.93 3.58 -19.45
C ARG A 451 -8.02 2.88 -20.47
N PHE A 452 -7.51 1.72 -20.10
CA PHE A 452 -6.64 0.88 -20.92
C PHE A 452 -7.48 -0.28 -21.45
N LEU A 453 -7.86 -0.18 -22.72
CA LEU A 453 -8.63 -1.24 -23.38
C LEU A 453 -7.70 -2.42 -23.68
N VAL A 454 -7.98 -3.57 -23.07
CA VAL A 454 -7.19 -4.80 -23.18
C VAL A 454 -8.00 -5.84 -23.95
N ASP A 455 -8.11 -5.67 -25.27
CA ASP A 455 -8.91 -6.55 -26.14
C ASP A 455 -8.21 -7.86 -26.52
N GLY A 456 -6.90 -7.98 -26.27
CA GLY A 456 -6.11 -9.14 -26.67
C GLY A 456 -5.72 -9.12 -28.16
N PRO A 457 -5.41 -10.30 -28.74
CA PRO A 457 -5.10 -10.42 -30.17
C PRO A 457 -6.35 -10.15 -31.02
N GLN A 458 -6.22 -9.35 -32.09
CA GLN A 458 -7.36 -8.95 -32.94
C GLN A 458 -7.18 -9.39 -34.40
N THR A 459 -5.95 -9.35 -34.90
CA THR A 459 -5.63 -9.64 -36.32
C THR A 459 -5.15 -11.07 -36.49
N ARG A 460 -5.21 -11.59 -37.73
CA ARG A 460 -4.65 -12.91 -38.06
C ARG A 460 -3.19 -13.02 -37.63
N GLU A 461 -2.43 -11.94 -37.83
CA GLU A 461 -1.03 -11.81 -37.47
C GLU A 461 -0.82 -11.94 -35.95
N ASP A 462 -1.69 -11.30 -35.13
CA ASP A 462 -1.68 -11.48 -33.68
C ASP A 462 -1.95 -12.92 -33.26
N TYR A 463 -2.89 -13.60 -33.92
CA TYR A 463 -3.20 -15.01 -33.62
C TYR A 463 -2.05 -15.94 -33.97
N ILE A 464 -1.28 -15.64 -35.02
CA ILE A 464 -0.05 -16.38 -35.35
C ILE A 464 1.02 -16.13 -34.28
N ASP A 465 1.22 -14.87 -33.89
CA ASP A 465 2.21 -14.48 -32.88
C ASP A 465 1.93 -15.11 -31.50
N ILE A 466 0.68 -15.13 -31.04
CA ILE A 466 0.31 -15.74 -29.76
C ILE A 466 0.44 -17.27 -29.80
N LEU A 467 0.08 -17.91 -30.91
CA LEU A 467 0.27 -19.35 -31.08
C LEU A 467 1.76 -19.70 -31.04
N ALA A 468 2.59 -18.99 -31.79
CA ALA A 468 4.03 -19.20 -31.79
C ALA A 468 4.65 -18.96 -30.39
N LEU A 469 4.20 -17.94 -29.67
CA LEU A 469 4.64 -17.66 -28.30
C LEU A 469 4.28 -18.80 -27.33
N LEU A 470 3.04 -19.32 -27.40
CA LEU A 470 2.54 -20.36 -26.49
C LEU A 470 3.07 -21.75 -26.81
N MET A 471 3.26 -22.08 -28.10
CA MET A 471 3.89 -23.33 -28.55
C MET A 471 5.36 -23.42 -28.10
N GLY A 472 5.99 -22.28 -27.83
CA GLY A 472 7.37 -22.20 -27.34
C GLY A 472 8.36 -22.69 -28.39
N LYS A 473 9.49 -23.25 -27.94
CA LYS A 473 10.60 -23.65 -28.82
C LYS A 473 10.71 -25.17 -29.03
N LYS A 474 9.79 -25.96 -28.50
CA LYS A 474 9.87 -27.43 -28.50
C LYS A 474 9.05 -28.06 -29.64
N HIS A 475 9.21 -27.55 -30.85
CA HIS A 475 8.60 -28.08 -32.07
C HIS A 475 9.37 -27.61 -33.31
N ASP A 476 9.22 -28.34 -34.42
CA ASP A 476 9.87 -28.02 -35.71
C ASP A 476 8.89 -27.44 -36.75
N ILE A 477 7.68 -27.05 -36.34
CA ILE A 477 6.67 -26.44 -37.21
C ILE A 477 7.18 -25.09 -37.75
N PRO A 478 7.29 -24.89 -39.09
CA PRO A 478 7.74 -23.64 -39.68
C PRO A 478 6.65 -22.55 -39.64
N LEU A 479 7.07 -21.27 -39.57
CA LEU A 479 6.18 -20.11 -39.50
C LEU A 479 5.43 -19.81 -40.81
N GLY A 480 5.93 -20.29 -41.93
CA GLY A 480 5.43 -19.90 -43.26
C GLY A 480 5.79 -18.45 -43.61
N ASP A 481 4.96 -17.82 -44.44
CA ASP A 481 5.11 -16.42 -44.86
C ASP A 481 4.54 -15.48 -43.77
N HIS A 482 5.25 -15.41 -42.64
CA HIS A 482 4.92 -14.55 -41.50
C HIS A 482 6.19 -14.09 -40.79
N GLU A 483 6.31 -12.78 -40.58
CA GLU A 483 7.37 -12.18 -39.77
C GLU A 483 6.87 -11.99 -38.33
N LEU A 484 7.40 -12.78 -37.40
CA LEU A 484 6.99 -12.74 -36.00
C LEU A 484 7.14 -11.34 -35.41
N TYR A 485 6.08 -10.86 -34.76
CA TYR A 485 6.02 -9.59 -34.04
C TYR A 485 6.14 -8.31 -34.88
N ALA A 486 6.15 -8.40 -36.22
CA ALA A 486 6.22 -7.23 -37.09
C ALA A 486 5.04 -6.25 -36.88
N ALA A 487 3.83 -6.79 -36.64
CA ALA A 487 2.64 -6.02 -36.33
C ALA A 487 2.70 -5.31 -34.97
N GLN A 488 3.66 -5.66 -34.10
CA GLN A 488 3.78 -5.10 -32.75
C GLN A 488 4.50 -3.75 -32.68
N GLN A 489 4.83 -3.11 -33.82
CA GLN A 489 5.38 -1.75 -33.86
C GLN A 489 4.36 -0.71 -33.35
N ILE A 490 4.52 -0.32 -32.08
CA ILE A 490 3.55 0.46 -31.28
C ILE A 490 3.15 1.80 -31.93
N GLN A 491 4.10 2.55 -32.50
CA GLN A 491 3.87 3.94 -32.95
C GLN A 491 2.87 4.07 -34.10
N LYS A 492 2.88 3.15 -35.08
CA LYS A 492 1.96 3.21 -36.24
C LYS A 492 0.50 2.93 -35.84
N ALA A 493 0.29 2.03 -34.88
CA ALA A 493 -1.04 1.65 -34.43
C ALA A 493 -1.74 2.76 -33.62
N VAL A 494 -0.99 3.50 -32.79
CA VAL A 494 -1.53 4.58 -31.95
C VAL A 494 -2.05 5.74 -32.80
N ALA A 495 -1.31 6.17 -33.83
CA ALA A 495 -1.73 7.25 -34.73
C ALA A 495 -3.01 6.89 -35.52
N ALA A 496 -3.11 5.64 -36.00
CA ALA A 496 -4.30 5.16 -36.72
C ALA A 496 -5.55 5.13 -35.83
N SER A 497 -5.41 4.76 -34.55
CA SER A 497 -6.53 4.70 -33.61
C SER A 497 -7.14 6.08 -33.33
N PHE A 498 -6.32 7.11 -33.06
CA PHE A 498 -6.83 8.46 -32.80
C PHE A 498 -7.54 9.08 -34.00
N THR A 499 -7.02 8.85 -35.20
CA THR A 499 -7.64 9.31 -36.45
C THR A 499 -9.06 8.74 -36.62
N SER A 500 -9.32 7.53 -36.10
CA SER A 500 -10.64 6.91 -36.14
C SER A 500 -11.71 7.61 -35.29
N HIS A 501 -11.30 8.50 -34.37
CA HIS A 501 -12.21 9.28 -33.51
C HIS A 501 -12.49 10.70 -34.04
N ASN A 502 -11.98 11.04 -35.24
CA ASN A 502 -12.35 12.28 -35.92
C ASN A 502 -13.86 12.38 -36.20
N ARG A 503 -14.54 11.23 -36.23
CA ARG A 503 -15.98 11.14 -36.33
C ARG A 503 -16.51 10.14 -35.28
N PRO A 504 -17.71 10.36 -34.72
CA PRO A 504 -18.36 9.38 -33.85
C PRO A 504 -18.55 8.02 -34.53
N LYS A 505 -18.74 6.98 -33.72
CA LYS A 505 -18.98 5.60 -34.17
C LYS A 505 -20.38 5.12 -33.80
N GLU A 506 -20.91 5.56 -32.66
CA GLU A 506 -22.24 5.15 -32.22
C GLU A 506 -23.33 5.89 -33.01
N PRO A 507 -24.38 5.19 -33.49
CA PRO A 507 -25.42 5.79 -34.34
C PRO A 507 -26.07 7.03 -33.73
N GLY A 508 -26.44 6.96 -32.44
CA GLY A 508 -27.08 8.07 -31.75
C GLY A 508 -26.20 9.31 -31.63
N LEU A 509 -24.88 9.13 -31.44
CA LEU A 509 -23.94 10.24 -31.38
C LEU A 509 -23.61 10.80 -32.78
N MET A 510 -23.56 9.93 -33.79
CA MET A 510 -23.36 10.30 -35.19
C MET A 510 -24.44 11.29 -35.66
N ASP A 511 -25.70 11.03 -35.33
CA ASP A 511 -26.84 11.90 -35.67
C ASP A 511 -26.70 13.29 -35.02
N VAL A 512 -26.27 13.35 -33.75
CA VAL A 512 -26.02 14.61 -33.04
C VAL A 512 -24.87 15.38 -33.70
N PHE A 513 -23.76 14.69 -34.02
CA PHE A 513 -22.59 15.30 -34.64
C PHE A 513 -22.90 15.85 -36.04
N ASP A 514 -23.61 15.09 -36.87
CA ASP A 514 -23.99 15.50 -38.22
C ASP A 514 -24.97 16.67 -38.18
N ARG A 515 -25.96 16.64 -37.27
CA ARG A 515 -26.91 17.75 -37.06
C ARG A 515 -26.18 19.03 -36.65
N VAL A 516 -25.32 18.97 -35.64
CA VAL A 516 -24.58 20.16 -35.17
C VAL A 516 -23.65 20.67 -36.26
N SER A 517 -22.87 19.79 -36.90
CA SER A 517 -21.96 20.16 -37.98
C SER A 517 -22.69 20.84 -39.16
N SER A 518 -23.92 20.41 -39.46
CA SER A 518 -24.75 21.04 -40.50
C SER A 518 -25.25 22.44 -40.12
N GLN A 519 -25.47 22.71 -38.83
CA GLN A 519 -26.02 23.99 -38.35
C GLN A 519 -24.95 25.06 -38.13
N ILE A 520 -23.79 24.67 -37.58
CA ILE A 520 -22.75 25.63 -37.16
C ILE A 520 -21.40 25.47 -37.90
N GLY A 521 -21.30 24.51 -38.82
CA GLY A 521 -20.09 24.22 -39.59
C GLY A 521 -19.02 23.49 -38.76
N ALA A 522 -17.76 23.61 -39.18
CA ALA A 522 -16.63 22.98 -38.49
C ALA A 522 -16.48 23.47 -37.05
N LEU A 523 -16.19 22.54 -36.13
CA LEU A 523 -16.04 22.77 -34.69
C LEU A 523 -14.69 23.43 -34.33
N ASP A 524 -14.37 24.57 -34.95
CA ASP A 524 -13.06 25.26 -34.90
C ASP A 524 -12.84 26.17 -33.68
N THR A 525 -13.85 26.37 -32.81
CA THR A 525 -13.81 27.30 -31.67
C THR A 525 -14.42 26.69 -30.43
N ILE A 526 -14.00 27.17 -29.25
CA ILE A 526 -14.55 26.74 -27.95
C ILE A 526 -16.07 26.93 -27.88
N ALA A 527 -16.60 28.02 -28.46
CA ALA A 527 -18.04 28.26 -28.49
C ALA A 527 -18.79 27.16 -29.28
N LYS A 528 -18.29 26.80 -30.46
CA LYS A 528 -18.89 25.73 -31.28
C LYS A 528 -18.74 24.34 -30.64
N MET A 529 -17.59 24.04 -30.05
CA MET A 529 -17.40 22.81 -29.26
C MET A 529 -18.35 22.77 -28.06
N GLY A 530 -18.59 23.91 -27.40
CA GLY A 530 -19.58 24.05 -26.34
C GLY A 530 -21.01 23.78 -26.81
N THR A 531 -21.39 24.26 -28.00
CA THR A 531 -22.67 23.92 -28.64
C THR A 531 -22.80 22.42 -28.91
N TYR A 532 -21.72 21.79 -29.38
CA TYR A 532 -21.71 20.34 -29.57
C TYR A 532 -21.88 19.57 -28.26
N LEU A 533 -21.11 19.92 -27.22
CA LEU A 533 -21.25 19.33 -25.88
C LEU A 533 -22.67 19.49 -25.31
N LYS A 534 -23.31 20.65 -25.55
CA LYS A 534 -24.69 20.90 -25.14
C LYS A 534 -25.67 19.99 -25.88
N ALA A 535 -25.49 19.82 -27.18
CA ALA A 535 -26.32 18.93 -27.99
C ALA A 535 -26.19 17.45 -27.59
N ILE A 536 -24.99 17.02 -27.16
CA ILE A 536 -24.78 15.68 -26.57
C ILE A 536 -25.58 15.55 -25.28
N GLN A 537 -25.51 16.55 -24.38
CA GLN A 537 -26.26 16.53 -23.12
C GLN A 537 -27.78 16.51 -23.31
N GLU A 538 -28.29 17.16 -24.36
CA GLU A 538 -29.71 17.12 -24.71
C GLU A 538 -30.15 15.74 -25.23
N ALA A 539 -29.24 14.99 -25.88
CA ALA A 539 -29.48 13.63 -26.32
C ALA A 539 -29.33 12.59 -25.20
N ASP A 540 -28.40 12.80 -24.27
CA ASP A 540 -28.19 11.96 -23.09
C ASP A 540 -28.09 12.82 -21.80
N PRO A 541 -29.14 12.84 -20.96
CA PRO A 541 -29.13 13.59 -19.70
C PRO A 541 -28.04 13.19 -18.70
N ARG A 542 -27.44 12.00 -18.84
CA ARG A 542 -26.33 11.54 -17.97
C ARG A 542 -25.01 12.23 -18.30
N PHE A 543 -24.90 12.86 -19.47
CA PHE A 543 -23.73 13.63 -19.88
C PHE A 543 -23.70 14.99 -19.13
N THR A 544 -23.10 15.00 -17.95
CA THR A 544 -23.08 16.17 -17.04
C THR A 544 -21.75 16.94 -17.09
N GLY A 545 -21.62 18.02 -16.30
CA GLY A 545 -20.36 18.77 -16.18
C GLY A 545 -19.15 17.91 -15.76
N ARG A 546 -19.36 16.76 -15.13
CA ARG A 546 -18.30 15.78 -14.83
C ARG A 546 -17.70 15.18 -16.10
N ALA A 547 -18.51 14.91 -17.12
CA ALA A 547 -18.05 14.43 -18.42
C ALA A 547 -17.15 15.48 -19.10
N ILE A 548 -17.53 16.76 -19.06
CA ILE A 548 -16.72 17.86 -19.61
C ILE A 548 -15.37 17.96 -18.91
N LYS A 549 -15.34 17.84 -17.57
CA LYS A 549 -14.10 17.79 -16.79
C LYS A 549 -13.23 16.60 -17.23
N ASN A 550 -13.80 15.40 -17.32
CA ASN A 550 -13.08 14.18 -17.71
C ASN A 550 -12.50 14.29 -19.13
N ILE A 551 -13.26 14.82 -20.09
CA ILE A 551 -12.78 15.09 -21.46
C ILE A 551 -11.62 16.09 -21.42
N THR A 552 -11.76 17.17 -20.66
CA THR A 552 -10.70 18.19 -20.54
C THR A 552 -9.43 17.62 -19.92
N ASP A 553 -9.57 16.78 -18.89
CA ASP A 553 -8.45 16.09 -18.25
C ASP A 553 -7.80 15.10 -19.23
N ALA A 554 -8.58 14.37 -20.03
CA ALA A 554 -8.06 13.49 -21.07
C ALA A 554 -7.31 14.25 -22.18
N VAL A 555 -7.81 15.42 -22.60
CA VAL A 555 -7.10 16.31 -23.54
C VAL A 555 -5.76 16.77 -22.95
N LYS A 556 -5.70 17.12 -21.66
CA LYS A 556 -4.45 17.48 -20.99
C LYS A 556 -3.48 16.30 -20.92
N VAL A 557 -3.97 15.11 -20.53
CA VAL A 557 -3.19 13.85 -20.56
C VAL A 557 -2.65 13.61 -21.97
N ARG A 558 -3.42 13.94 -23.00
CA ARG A 558 -3.04 13.77 -24.40
C ARG A 558 -2.05 14.84 -24.91
N ALA A 559 -2.11 16.06 -24.40
CA ALA A 559 -1.07 17.06 -24.64
C ALA A 559 0.28 16.62 -24.04
N MET A 560 0.22 15.84 -22.96
CA MET A 560 1.34 15.17 -22.31
C MET A 560 1.60 13.76 -22.89
N ASP A 561 1.01 13.43 -24.05
CA ASP A 561 1.22 12.16 -24.75
C ASP A 561 2.46 12.23 -25.65
N PHE A 562 3.60 12.22 -24.97
CA PHE A 562 4.91 12.01 -25.55
C PHE A 562 5.62 10.89 -24.78
N GLU A 563 6.54 10.24 -25.47
CA GLU A 563 7.37 9.21 -24.86
C GLU A 563 8.66 9.85 -24.35
N LEU A 564 8.96 9.63 -23.07
CA LEU A 564 10.27 9.98 -22.53
C LEU A 564 11.34 9.08 -23.18
N PRO A 565 12.51 9.62 -23.57
CA PRO A 565 13.59 8.83 -24.14
C PRO A 565 13.98 7.65 -23.25
N ASP A 566 14.21 6.47 -23.85
CA ASP A 566 14.66 5.28 -23.10
C ASP A 566 16.00 5.51 -22.40
N GLU A 567 16.91 6.27 -23.05
CA GLU A 567 18.22 6.64 -22.52
C GLU A 567 18.13 7.34 -21.15
N TRP A 568 17.05 8.08 -20.88
CA TRP A 568 16.84 8.75 -19.59
C TRP A 568 16.58 7.77 -18.44
N MET A 569 16.09 6.57 -18.74
CA MET A 569 15.83 5.50 -17.77
C MET A 569 17.02 4.53 -17.66
N GLU A 570 17.77 4.36 -18.74
CA GLU A 570 19.00 3.56 -18.77
C GLU A 570 20.18 4.27 -18.10
N GLN A 571 20.25 5.59 -18.25
CA GLN A 571 21.30 6.45 -17.69
C GLN A 571 20.67 7.54 -16.80
N PRO A 572 20.45 7.26 -15.51
CA PRO A 572 19.76 8.17 -14.59
C PRO A 572 20.34 9.59 -14.51
N ASP A 573 21.64 9.77 -14.73
CA ASP A 573 22.32 11.08 -14.74
C ASP A 573 21.79 12.04 -15.83
N LEU A 574 21.25 11.50 -16.94
CA LEU A 574 20.71 12.31 -18.03
C LEU A 574 19.41 13.02 -17.67
N PHE A 575 18.66 12.50 -16.69
CA PHE A 575 17.34 13.03 -16.35
C PHE A 575 16.92 12.81 -14.90
N LEU A 576 16.91 11.56 -14.41
CA LEU A 576 16.34 11.19 -13.11
C LEU A 576 17.01 11.91 -11.93
N PHE A 577 18.34 12.07 -11.97
CA PHE A 577 19.13 12.72 -10.92
C PHE A 577 19.25 14.24 -11.07
N LYS A 578 18.63 14.82 -12.10
CA LYS A 578 18.61 16.27 -12.28
C LYS A 578 17.71 16.93 -11.23
N PRO A 579 18.00 18.20 -10.85
CA PRO A 579 17.13 18.98 -9.98
C PRO A 579 15.70 19.07 -10.54
N TYR A 580 14.73 19.19 -9.64
CA TYR A 580 13.30 19.24 -9.98
C TYR A 580 12.96 20.24 -11.09
N ASP A 581 13.45 21.48 -10.97
CA ASP A 581 13.09 22.56 -11.89
C ASP A 581 13.65 22.30 -13.31
N GLU A 582 14.80 21.61 -13.40
CA GLU A 582 15.39 21.18 -14.67
C GLU A 582 14.58 20.03 -15.29
N LYS A 583 14.20 19.02 -14.50
CA LYS A 583 13.30 17.93 -14.96
C LYS A 583 11.98 18.48 -15.49
N ALA A 584 11.38 19.43 -14.77
CA ALA A 584 10.13 20.05 -15.16
C ALA A 584 10.24 20.81 -16.49
N ALA A 585 11.33 21.57 -16.71
CA ALA A 585 11.59 22.25 -17.97
C ALA A 585 11.77 21.26 -19.14
N MET A 586 12.56 20.20 -18.95
CA MET A 586 12.77 19.15 -19.95
C MET A 586 11.46 18.44 -20.35
N ILE A 587 10.56 18.22 -19.39
CA ILE A 587 9.23 17.64 -19.64
C ILE A 587 8.34 18.64 -20.39
N GLU A 588 8.34 19.92 -20.01
CA GLU A 588 7.51 20.95 -20.66
C GLU A 588 7.95 21.18 -22.12
N GLU A 589 9.23 21.03 -22.46
CA GLU A 589 9.72 21.11 -23.85
C GLU A 589 9.16 20.01 -24.77
N LEU A 590 8.84 18.84 -24.20
CA LEU A 590 8.27 17.71 -24.95
C LEU A 590 6.75 17.82 -25.11
N ARG A 591 6.11 18.75 -24.38
CA ARG A 591 4.66 18.95 -24.38
C ARG A 591 4.17 19.36 -25.76
N LYS A 592 3.12 18.68 -26.23
CA LYS A 592 2.46 19.00 -27.49
C LYS A 592 1.39 20.07 -27.27
N PRO A 593 1.20 21.00 -28.22
CA PRO A 593 0.11 21.97 -28.14
C PRO A 593 -1.25 21.25 -28.21
N ILE A 594 -2.21 21.70 -27.39
CA ILE A 594 -3.59 21.23 -27.48
C ILE A 594 -4.21 21.78 -28.77
N THR A 595 -4.56 20.88 -29.70
CA THR A 595 -5.22 21.24 -30.96
C THR A 595 -6.74 21.07 -30.86
N VAL A 596 -7.48 21.76 -31.71
CA VAL A 596 -8.94 21.61 -31.80
C VAL A 596 -9.34 20.18 -32.15
N GLU A 597 -8.62 19.57 -33.09
CA GLU A 597 -8.83 18.18 -33.50
C GLU A 597 -8.71 17.21 -32.30
N MET A 598 -7.70 17.42 -31.44
CA MET A 598 -7.52 16.63 -30.22
C MET A 598 -8.74 16.72 -29.31
N VAL A 599 -9.29 17.92 -29.10
CA VAL A 599 -10.48 18.12 -28.26
C VAL A 599 -11.69 17.41 -28.85
N ILE A 600 -11.95 17.56 -30.16
CA ILE A 600 -13.08 16.90 -30.82
C ILE A 600 -12.98 15.38 -30.72
N GLN A 601 -11.80 14.81 -30.97
CA GLN A 601 -11.57 13.37 -30.86
C GLN A 601 -11.82 12.85 -29.44
N GLU A 602 -11.42 13.59 -28.41
CA GLU A 602 -11.68 13.22 -27.01
C GLU A 602 -13.16 13.35 -26.64
N ILE A 603 -13.86 14.37 -27.14
CA ILE A 603 -15.32 14.50 -26.99
C ILE A 603 -16.02 13.27 -27.60
N ASN A 604 -15.70 12.96 -28.85
CA ASN A 604 -16.28 11.83 -29.58
C ASN A 604 -15.99 10.51 -28.86
N ARG A 605 -14.72 10.26 -28.47
CA ARG A 605 -14.34 9.02 -27.77
C ARG A 605 -15.09 8.83 -26.47
N TYR A 606 -15.21 9.89 -25.66
CA TYR A 606 -15.91 9.82 -24.37
C TYR A 606 -17.41 9.60 -24.59
N ALA A 607 -18.03 10.38 -25.47
CA ALA A 607 -19.46 10.29 -25.72
C ALA A 607 -19.86 8.97 -26.40
N ASP A 608 -19.07 8.45 -27.36
CA ASP A 608 -19.29 7.12 -27.96
C ASP A 608 -19.32 6.05 -26.86
N SER A 609 -18.42 6.14 -25.89
CA SER A 609 -18.40 5.19 -24.78
C SER A 609 -19.68 5.27 -23.95
N GLU A 610 -20.17 6.46 -23.61
CA GLU A 610 -21.39 6.61 -22.81
C GLU A 610 -22.66 6.16 -23.56
N PHE A 611 -22.76 6.48 -24.85
CA PHE A 611 -23.87 6.03 -25.71
C PHE A 611 -23.89 4.51 -25.83
N ARG A 612 -22.74 3.88 -26.04
CA ARG A 612 -22.64 2.41 -26.09
C ARG A 612 -23.15 1.73 -24.82
N TYR A 613 -22.96 2.33 -23.64
CA TYR A 613 -23.47 1.78 -22.39
C TYR A 613 -24.96 2.06 -22.17
N ALA A 614 -25.49 3.15 -22.74
CA ALA A 614 -26.92 3.41 -22.80
C ALA A 614 -27.65 2.26 -23.49
N ASP A 615 -27.21 1.96 -24.71
CA ASP A 615 -27.95 1.10 -25.62
C ASP A 615 -27.77 -0.38 -25.23
N LYS A 616 -26.56 -0.78 -24.82
CA LYS A 616 -26.28 -2.17 -24.43
C LYS A 616 -26.95 -2.62 -23.13
N SER A 617 -27.17 -1.75 -22.15
CA SER A 617 -27.77 -2.16 -20.87
C SER A 617 -29.16 -2.76 -21.09
N ASP A 618 -29.99 -2.05 -21.85
CA ASP A 618 -31.37 -2.44 -22.10
C ASP A 618 -31.44 -3.56 -23.15
N GLU A 619 -30.62 -3.49 -24.20
CA GLU A 619 -30.58 -4.52 -25.24
C GLU A 619 -30.05 -5.87 -24.72
N VAL A 620 -29.02 -5.87 -23.88
CA VAL A 620 -28.51 -7.10 -23.24
C VAL A 620 -29.55 -7.68 -22.27
N ALA A 621 -30.29 -6.85 -21.54
CA ALA A 621 -31.37 -7.32 -20.68
C ALA A 621 -32.50 -7.98 -21.49
N ILE A 622 -32.85 -7.39 -22.65
CA ILE A 622 -33.83 -7.93 -23.58
C ILE A 622 -33.32 -9.22 -24.22
N GLU A 623 -32.09 -9.26 -24.73
CA GLU A 623 -31.48 -10.44 -25.33
C GLU A 623 -31.36 -11.59 -24.32
N ALA A 624 -30.95 -11.30 -23.08
CA ALA A 624 -30.90 -12.29 -22.00
C ALA A 624 -32.30 -12.85 -21.73
N MET A 625 -33.32 -12.00 -21.68
CA MET A 625 -34.70 -12.41 -21.48
C MET A 625 -35.22 -13.26 -22.65
N VAL A 626 -34.92 -12.89 -23.90
CA VAL A 626 -35.25 -13.69 -25.10
C VAL A 626 -34.54 -15.05 -25.06
N ARG A 627 -33.27 -15.08 -24.67
CA ARG A 627 -32.47 -16.31 -24.56
C ARG A 627 -32.98 -17.22 -23.45
N ASP A 628 -33.44 -16.67 -22.33
CA ASP A 628 -34.05 -17.42 -21.24
C ASP A 628 -35.45 -17.93 -21.59
N PHE A 629 -36.24 -17.16 -22.35
CA PHE A 629 -37.47 -17.68 -22.96
C PHE A 629 -37.18 -18.84 -23.91
N GLY A 630 -36.18 -18.72 -24.78
CA GLY A 630 -35.75 -19.79 -25.69
C GLY A 630 -35.25 -21.04 -24.96
N ARG A 631 -34.46 -20.88 -23.88
CA ARG A 631 -34.05 -21.99 -23.00
C ARG A 631 -35.24 -22.65 -22.32
N THR A 632 -36.23 -21.86 -21.89
CA THR A 632 -37.45 -22.37 -21.25
C THR A 632 -38.32 -23.15 -22.24
N GLU A 633 -38.48 -22.65 -23.47
CA GLU A 633 -39.17 -23.36 -24.55
C GLU A 633 -38.46 -24.67 -24.89
N GLU A 634 -37.14 -24.64 -25.03
CA GLU A 634 -36.34 -25.83 -25.34
C GLU A 634 -36.36 -26.86 -24.20
N ALA A 635 -36.26 -26.41 -22.95
CA ALA A 635 -36.38 -27.27 -21.77
C ALA A 635 -37.77 -27.90 -21.68
N LYS A 636 -38.83 -27.12 -21.95
CA LYS A 636 -40.21 -27.60 -21.98
C LYS A 636 -40.44 -28.61 -23.10
N ARG A 637 -39.88 -28.38 -24.29
CA ARG A 637 -39.92 -29.33 -25.42
C ARG A 637 -39.28 -30.66 -25.03
N ARG A 638 -38.05 -30.64 -24.52
CA ARG A 638 -37.33 -31.85 -24.06
C ARG A 638 -38.05 -32.59 -22.94
N TYR A 639 -38.66 -31.87 -22.00
CA TYR A 639 -39.43 -32.47 -20.91
C TYR A 639 -40.70 -33.18 -21.40
N LEU A 640 -41.38 -32.61 -22.39
CA LEU A 640 -42.57 -33.22 -23.00
C LEU A 640 -42.20 -34.41 -23.90
N GLU A 641 -41.11 -34.32 -24.66
CA GLU A 641 -40.57 -35.44 -25.47
C GLU A 641 -40.15 -36.63 -24.59
N GLY A 642 -39.57 -36.38 -23.40
CA GLY A 642 -39.21 -37.43 -22.45
C GLY A 642 -40.39 -38.08 -21.70
N LYS A 643 -41.63 -37.60 -21.90
CA LYS A 643 -42.86 -38.20 -21.35
C LYS A 643 -43.67 -38.99 -22.37
N GLY A 644 -43.26 -38.99 -23.64
CA GLY A 644 -43.89 -39.73 -24.75
C GLY A 644 -43.40 -41.17 -24.85
#